data_AF-A0AAV6W4G4-F1
#
_entry.id   AF-A0AAV6W4G4-F1
#
_cell.length_a   1.000
_cell.length_b   1.000
_cell.length_c   1.000
_cell.angle_alpha   90.00
_cell.angle_beta   90.00
_cell.angle_gamma   90.00
#
_symmetry.space_group_name_H-M   'P 1'
#
loop_
_entity.id
_entity.type
_entity.pdbx_description
1 polymer ?
#
loop_
_entity_poly.entity_id
_entity_poly.type
_entity_poly.pdbx_seq_one_letter_code
_entity_poly.pdbx_strand_id
1 'polypeptide(L)'
;MAEHSATSLAHRKCFKRHRFYPDLSSKIRSTYFSFHQAVIWAPYKWRKLANVAVPLASPSDPFGVAYGFAQAELQFADHGKEEGSNTTEKKIIRCYWCGRTSHIKKFFRAKLKEENSAETEEVVDEEDWRRCFMVERRFVDALASVNLEDDWIIDSGCRNHLRGDSSKFSSLKEYNGNDVIVTTDNTIHHIENEGTVSINGKDKDSILLKNVYHVPEMKKNLFSVANVVDAGNCVLFVPQDVKILRNIEELKADAVHTAEFFSFYREHGIKRELTCDETPQKNGVAERKFKHLTETCKSWLHAKNLSRALQAEGMKCAAYVINRMPLSPINMKSPYELMFGEKPTEVENSEEFKVDVFSSSSELLSKLQEKWLGKPKPYPAMYSSVFGGIILDPAMMVIPIDDHMVHRGHGVFDTAIILDGYIYELDVHLARFLRSASKARIVSPFSQSTLRSILIQLAAKSQCKKGTLRYWLSSGPGDFLLTPAACSKSAFYAVVIDENFSQCKEGVKVITSNIPMKSTLFATMKNVNYLPNVLAKMDAEDVGAFASIWVDEEGYIAEGPNVNVAFITHEKELILPSFDKILSGCTALRLLELAPKLVEQGRLKGVRTGDLTLEEAKGAAEMMYVGSTLPLLPIIIWDDKPIGDGNVGELTMALSDLLWEDMVAGPETQRFPVPYDL
;
A
#
# COMPACT_ATOMS: atom_id res chain seq x y z
N MET A 1 30.11 18.29 64.19
CA MET A 1 28.81 17.83 64.72
C MET A 1 28.12 17.19 63.53
N ALA A 2 28.40 15.93 63.19
CA ALA A 2 28.32 14.69 63.97
C ALA A 2 26.87 14.18 64.08
N GLU A 3 26.74 12.85 64.04
CA GLU A 3 25.50 12.06 64.20
C GLU A 3 24.58 12.00 62.94
N HIS A 4 24.12 10.82 62.48
CA HIS A 4 24.54 9.45 62.85
C HIS A 4 24.28 8.41 61.74
N SER A 5 25.26 7.51 61.56
CA SER A 5 25.21 6.05 61.24
C SER A 5 24.29 5.52 60.12
N ALA A 6 24.81 4.86 59.07
CA ALA A 6 25.43 3.50 59.03
C ALA A 6 24.39 2.38 59.25
N THR A 7 24.35 1.27 58.49
CA THR A 7 25.43 0.38 57.99
C THR A 7 25.14 -0.09 56.54
N SER A 8 26.09 -0.29 55.61
CA SER A 8 27.16 -1.32 55.49
C SER A 8 26.64 -2.77 55.67
N LEU A 9 27.03 -3.78 54.88
CA LEU A 9 28.32 -4.02 54.20
C LEU A 9 28.17 -5.18 53.16
N ALA A 10 28.94 -5.16 52.05
CA ALA A 10 29.43 -6.33 51.27
C ALA A 10 28.41 -7.38 50.73
N HIS A 11 28.47 -7.97 49.52
CA HIS A 11 29.47 -8.08 48.43
C HIS A 11 28.71 -8.70 47.20
N ARG A 12 29.22 -9.03 45.98
CA ARG A 12 30.55 -9.09 45.35
C ARG A 12 30.38 -9.08 43.80
N LYS A 13 31.45 -8.71 43.07
CA LYS A 13 31.81 -9.14 41.68
C LYS A 13 30.95 -8.73 40.43
N CYS A 14 31.55 -7.83 39.63
CA CYS A 14 32.05 -8.05 38.24
C CYS A 14 31.55 -7.17 37.07
N PHE A 15 32.48 -6.32 36.58
CA PHE A 15 32.87 -6.05 35.17
C PHE A 15 31.95 -5.36 34.11
N LYS A 16 32.24 -4.07 33.88
CA LYS A 16 32.69 -3.40 32.62
C LYS A 16 32.16 -3.83 31.21
N ARG A 17 31.78 -2.76 30.46
CA ARG A 17 32.06 -2.42 29.02
C ARG A 17 31.19 -2.99 27.87
N HIS A 18 31.16 -2.16 26.80
CA HIS A 18 30.59 -2.28 25.43
C HIS A 18 29.18 -1.65 25.27
N ARG A 19 28.84 -0.76 24.31
CA ARG A 19 29.28 -0.37 22.93
C ARG A 19 28.64 -1.23 21.81
N PHE A 20 27.93 -0.56 20.89
CA PHE A 20 27.38 -0.97 19.57
C PHE A 20 26.00 -1.69 19.45
N TYR A 21 25.29 -1.21 18.40
CA TYR A 21 24.27 -1.80 17.49
C TYR A 21 24.60 -3.24 16.98
N PRO A 22 23.78 -3.91 16.10
CA PRO A 22 22.44 -3.60 15.54
C PRO A 22 21.42 -4.78 15.56
N ASP A 23 20.25 -4.55 14.94
CA ASP A 23 19.41 -5.46 14.11
C ASP A 23 19.22 -6.95 14.49
N LEU A 24 17.94 -7.35 14.63
CA LEU A 24 17.47 -8.51 13.87
C LEU A 24 15.99 -8.40 13.49
N SER A 25 15.75 -8.21 12.20
CA SER A 25 14.45 -8.37 11.56
C SER A 25 13.72 -9.66 11.98
N SER A 26 12.44 -9.58 12.34
CA SER A 26 11.50 -10.68 12.09
C SER A 26 10.05 -10.20 11.92
N LYS A 27 9.52 -10.52 10.74
CA LYS A 27 8.13 -10.33 10.31
C LYS A 27 7.13 -10.92 11.30
N ILE A 28 6.30 -10.10 11.94
CA ILE A 28 4.93 -10.52 12.30
C ILE A 28 3.93 -9.42 11.89
N ARG A 29 3.26 -9.65 10.75
CA ARG A 29 2.04 -8.91 10.37
C ARG A 29 0.97 -9.19 11.42
N SER A 30 0.64 -8.22 12.28
CA SER A 30 -0.50 -8.36 13.20
C SER A 30 -1.78 -8.54 12.39
N THR A 31 -2.47 -9.67 12.60
CA THR A 31 -3.54 -10.14 11.71
C THR A 31 -4.91 -9.77 12.29
N TYR A 32 -5.42 -8.57 11.98
CA TYR A 32 -6.87 -8.33 12.04
C TYR A 32 -7.49 -8.82 10.73
N PHE A 33 -8.46 -9.74 10.80
CA PHE A 33 -9.20 -10.20 9.62
C PHE A 33 -10.23 -9.16 9.19
N SER A 34 -9.78 -8.13 8.47
CA SER A 34 -10.66 -7.27 7.68
C SER A 34 -11.15 -8.04 6.44
N PHE A 35 -12.45 -8.32 6.38
CA PHE A 35 -13.11 -8.51 5.09
C PHE A 35 -12.88 -7.25 4.25
N HIS A 36 -12.63 -7.38 2.94
CA HIS A 36 -12.39 -6.24 2.05
C HIS A 36 -13.53 -6.04 1.04
N GLN A 37 -14.70 -6.62 1.31
CA GLN A 37 -15.90 -6.48 0.48
C GLN A 37 -17.14 -6.43 1.36
N ALA A 38 -17.92 -5.36 1.23
CA ALA A 38 -19.25 -5.28 1.79
C ALA A 38 -20.25 -6.06 0.92
N VAL A 39 -21.22 -6.74 1.54
CA VAL A 39 -22.37 -7.29 0.82
C VAL A 39 -23.40 -6.19 0.67
N ILE A 40 -23.79 -5.88 -0.57
CA ILE A 40 -24.69 -4.78 -0.87
C ILE A 40 -26.15 -5.20 -0.60
N TRP A 41 -26.89 -4.39 0.14
CA TRP A 41 -28.25 -4.69 0.57
C TRP A 41 -29.31 -3.93 -0.25
N ALA A 42 -30.41 -4.62 -0.55
CA ALA A 42 -31.62 -4.01 -1.10
C ALA A 42 -32.85 -4.58 -0.37
N PRO A 43 -33.55 -3.77 0.47
CA PRO A 43 -34.72 -4.24 1.20
C PRO A 43 -35.97 -4.34 0.31
N TYR A 44 -36.89 -5.24 0.71
CA TYR A 44 -38.05 -5.71 -0.07
C TYR A 44 -39.17 -4.68 -0.35
N LYS A 45 -38.90 -3.36 -0.23
CA LYS A 45 -39.89 -2.28 -0.39
C LYS A 45 -39.29 -1.01 -1.02
N TRP A 46 -38.98 -1.07 -2.31
CA TRP A 46 -38.72 0.12 -3.13
C TRP A 46 -39.78 0.28 -4.23
N ARG A 47 -40.87 0.99 -3.91
CA ARG A 47 -41.70 1.69 -4.90
C ARG A 47 -41.75 3.16 -4.49
N LYS A 48 -41.26 4.03 -5.37
CA LYS A 48 -41.08 5.49 -5.22
C LYS A 48 -39.94 5.92 -4.28
N LEU A 49 -38.76 6.11 -4.86
CA LEU A 49 -38.06 7.39 -4.88
C LEU A 49 -36.93 7.30 -5.93
N ALA A 50 -36.97 8.18 -6.93
CA ALA A 50 -35.91 8.34 -7.91
C ALA A 50 -35.06 9.57 -7.53
N ASN A 51 -33.82 9.61 -8.02
CA ASN A 51 -32.90 10.75 -7.99
C ASN A 51 -32.27 11.09 -6.62
N VAL A 52 -31.16 10.42 -6.27
CA VAL A 52 -29.88 11.09 -5.93
C VAL A 52 -28.76 10.18 -6.45
N ALA A 53 -27.83 10.71 -7.24
CA ALA A 53 -26.60 10.03 -7.64
C ALA A 53 -25.42 11.01 -7.48
N VAL A 54 -24.35 10.58 -6.81
CA VAL A 54 -23.11 11.34 -6.60
C VAL A 54 -21.95 10.33 -6.66
N PRO A 55 -20.85 10.61 -7.40
CA PRO A 55 -19.81 9.62 -7.65
C PRO A 55 -18.86 9.46 -6.44
N LEU A 56 -18.37 8.22 -6.25
CA LEU A 56 -17.19 7.92 -5.43
C LEU A 56 -16.03 7.47 -6.33
N ALA A 57 -14.80 7.53 -5.79
CA ALA A 57 -13.56 7.66 -6.55
C ALA A 57 -13.06 6.41 -7.31
N SER A 58 -11.88 6.56 -7.94
CA SER A 58 -11.36 5.76 -9.07
C SER A 58 -10.94 4.31 -8.76
N PRO A 59 -10.71 3.47 -9.80
CA PRO A 59 -10.46 2.02 -9.67
C PRO A 59 -9.11 1.58 -9.06
N SER A 60 -8.44 2.41 -8.24
CA SER A 60 -6.99 2.34 -8.03
C SER A 60 -6.49 2.45 -6.59
N ASP A 61 -7.31 2.19 -5.57
CA ASP A 61 -6.87 2.13 -4.16
C ASP A 61 -7.46 0.90 -3.43
N PRO A 62 -6.65 -0.04 -2.90
CA PRO A 62 -7.12 -1.21 -2.17
C PRO A 62 -7.25 -1.05 -0.64
N PHE A 63 -6.83 0.07 -0.02
CA PHE A 63 -6.54 0.12 1.43
C PHE A 63 -7.26 1.22 2.25
N GLY A 64 -8.61 1.23 2.20
CA GLY A 64 -9.48 2.11 2.99
C GLY A 64 -10.23 1.46 4.18
N VAL A 65 -9.63 1.52 5.37
CA VAL A 65 -10.20 1.66 6.75
C VAL A 65 -11.47 0.88 7.23
N ALA A 66 -11.27 0.14 8.35
CA ALA A 66 -12.17 -0.23 9.48
C ALA A 66 -13.57 -0.88 9.29
N TYR A 67 -13.89 -1.80 10.22
CA TYR A 67 -15.22 -2.42 10.38
C TYR A 67 -15.81 -2.18 11.77
N GLY A 68 -17.11 -1.90 11.81
CA GLY A 68 -17.99 -2.06 12.97
C GLY A 68 -19.38 -2.51 12.49
N PHE A 69 -20.01 -3.46 13.18
CA PHE A 69 -21.34 -3.98 12.81
C PHE A 69 -22.47 -3.12 13.39
N ALA A 70 -23.47 -2.73 12.58
CA ALA A 70 -24.72 -2.08 13.02
C ALA A 70 -25.89 -2.29 11.99
N GLN A 71 -27.15 -2.43 12.45
CA GLN A 71 -28.42 -2.58 11.68
C GLN A 71 -29.62 -1.88 12.39
N ALA A 72 -30.75 -1.50 11.73
CA ALA A 72 -31.95 -0.70 12.19
C ALA A 72 -33.23 -0.81 11.35
N GLU A 73 -34.34 -0.25 11.86
CA GLU A 73 -34.79 1.18 11.74
C GLU A 73 -35.85 1.42 12.86
N LEU A 74 -36.29 2.63 13.29
CA LEU A 74 -36.20 4.04 12.84
C LEU A 74 -36.68 4.95 14.01
N GLN A 75 -36.43 6.27 14.00
CA GLN A 75 -37.41 7.25 14.50
C GLN A 75 -37.44 8.55 13.66
N PHE A 76 -38.58 9.24 13.73
CA PHE A 76 -39.09 10.12 12.67
C PHE A 76 -38.78 11.60 12.91
N ALA A 77 -38.63 12.35 11.81
CA ALA A 77 -38.78 13.80 11.81
C ALA A 77 -40.27 14.16 11.86
N ASP A 78 -40.65 15.05 12.78
CA ASP A 78 -41.97 15.66 12.82
C ASP A 78 -41.94 17.00 12.07
N HIS A 79 -43.02 17.34 11.36
CA HIS A 79 -43.11 18.59 10.62
C HIS A 79 -43.59 19.73 11.52
N GLY A 80 -42.89 20.87 11.52
CA GLY A 80 -43.37 22.08 12.19
C GLY A 80 -42.61 23.34 11.76
N LYS A 81 -43.33 24.30 11.17
CA LYS A 81 -42.86 25.66 10.90
C LYS A 81 -43.65 26.63 11.78
N GLU A 82 -42.95 27.69 12.22
CA GLU A 82 -43.44 29.04 12.56
C GLU A 82 -44.44 29.25 13.74
N GLU A 83 -43.95 30.07 14.68
CA GLU A 83 -44.57 31.13 15.49
C GLU A 83 -46.06 31.09 15.94
N GLY A 84 -46.26 31.35 17.25
CA GLY A 84 -47.55 31.74 17.83
C GLY A 84 -47.55 31.63 19.37
N SER A 85 -47.93 32.69 20.09
CA SER A 85 -47.90 32.73 21.56
C SER A 85 -49.18 32.19 22.21
N ASN A 86 -49.04 31.45 23.31
CA ASN A 86 -49.68 31.70 24.62
C ASN A 86 -49.66 30.45 25.52
N THR A 87 -49.58 30.69 26.83
CA THR A 87 -49.52 29.68 27.88
C THR A 87 -50.84 28.94 28.12
N THR A 88 -50.83 27.62 28.21
CA THR A 88 -51.72 26.81 29.08
C THR A 88 -51.22 25.36 29.21
N GLU A 89 -51.69 24.63 30.23
CA GLU A 89 -51.08 23.39 30.74
C GLU A 89 -51.21 22.16 29.81
N LYS A 90 -50.16 21.32 29.74
CA LYS A 90 -50.17 20.07 28.95
C LYS A 90 -50.95 18.95 29.64
N LYS A 91 -52.04 18.49 29.03
CA LYS A 91 -52.82 17.31 29.46
C LYS A 91 -52.18 16.02 28.93
N ILE A 92 -51.89 15.06 29.81
CA ILE A 92 -51.17 13.82 29.49
C ILE A 92 -52.13 12.72 29.00
N ILE A 93 -51.84 12.10 27.85
CA ILE A 93 -52.61 10.97 27.27
C ILE A 93 -51.83 9.65 27.44
N ARG A 94 -52.52 8.55 27.75
CA ARG A 94 -51.95 7.22 28.05
C ARG A 94 -52.40 6.16 27.03
N CYS A 95 -51.56 5.16 26.78
CA CYS A 95 -51.87 4.00 25.95
C CYS A 95 -52.90 3.08 26.63
N TYR A 96 -54.04 2.85 25.99
CA TYR A 96 -55.17 2.09 26.55
C TYR A 96 -54.94 0.56 26.70
N TRP A 97 -53.74 0.04 26.40
CA TRP A 97 -53.42 -1.39 26.61
C TRP A 97 -52.33 -1.66 27.66
N CYS A 98 -51.40 -0.72 27.87
CA CYS A 98 -50.31 -0.85 28.85
C CYS A 98 -50.24 0.29 29.88
N GLY A 99 -51.11 1.31 29.78
CA GLY A 99 -51.20 2.45 30.71
C GLY A 99 -50.09 3.50 30.61
N ARG A 100 -49.01 3.25 29.85
CA ARG A 100 -47.86 4.16 29.72
C ARG A 100 -48.07 5.21 28.63
N THR A 101 -47.33 6.32 28.67
CA THR A 101 -47.55 7.54 27.87
C THR A 101 -46.77 7.60 26.55
N SER A 102 -46.06 6.54 26.14
CA SER A 102 -45.01 6.62 25.10
C SER A 102 -45.36 6.15 23.68
N HIS A 103 -46.54 5.55 23.42
CA HIS A 103 -46.85 4.98 22.08
C HIS A 103 -48.35 4.68 21.84
N ILE A 104 -48.72 4.48 20.56
CA ILE A 104 -50.08 4.07 20.10
C ILE A 104 -50.00 2.92 19.04
N LYS A 105 -50.98 2.01 19.09
CA LYS A 105 -51.03 0.61 18.61
C LYS A 105 -50.91 0.31 17.08
N LYS A 106 -50.36 1.16 16.20
CA LYS A 106 -50.58 0.99 14.72
C LYS A 106 -49.64 0.03 13.93
N PHE A 107 -48.74 -0.72 14.56
CA PHE A 107 -47.67 -1.47 13.84
C PHE A 107 -47.59 -3.00 14.06
N PHE A 108 -48.61 -3.66 14.63
CA PHE A 108 -48.57 -5.12 14.84
C PHE A 108 -49.51 -5.91 13.91
N ARG A 109 -48.94 -6.67 12.96
CA ARG A 109 -49.57 -7.86 12.33
C ARG A 109 -48.50 -8.84 11.82
N ALA A 110 -48.24 -9.88 12.62
CA ALA A 110 -47.79 -11.17 12.12
C ALA A 110 -48.80 -12.22 12.64
N LYS A 111 -49.29 -13.10 11.76
CA LYS A 111 -50.13 -14.23 12.12
C LYS A 111 -49.22 -15.45 12.22
N LEU A 112 -49.16 -16.09 13.39
CA LEU A 112 -48.54 -17.39 13.54
C LEU A 112 -49.36 -18.45 12.78
N LYS A 113 -48.66 -19.44 12.22
CA LYS A 113 -49.18 -20.78 11.95
C LYS A 113 -48.06 -21.78 12.14
N GLU A 114 -48.36 -22.88 12.81
CA GLU A 114 -47.41 -23.92 13.18
C GLU A 114 -46.97 -24.79 11.99
N GLU A 115 -45.77 -25.35 12.17
CA GLU A 115 -45.34 -26.73 11.91
C GLU A 115 -45.82 -27.51 10.66
N ASN A 116 -44.84 -28.11 9.98
CA ASN A 116 -44.80 -29.57 9.92
C ASN A 116 -43.35 -30.06 9.75
N SER A 117 -43.00 -31.10 10.49
CA SER A 117 -41.74 -31.82 10.42
C SER A 117 -41.76 -32.87 9.30
N ALA A 118 -40.59 -33.19 8.76
CA ALA A 118 -40.32 -34.42 8.04
C ALA A 118 -38.84 -34.77 8.28
N GLU A 119 -38.61 -35.78 9.11
CA GLU A 119 -37.28 -36.34 9.37
C GLU A 119 -36.91 -37.31 8.24
N THR A 120 -35.64 -37.28 7.85
CA THR A 120 -34.94 -38.46 7.31
C THR A 120 -33.50 -38.37 7.78
N GLU A 121 -33.11 -39.29 8.65
CA GLU A 121 -31.74 -39.46 9.12
C GLU A 121 -30.88 -40.11 8.01
N GLU A 122 -29.66 -39.60 7.82
CA GLU A 122 -28.52 -40.46 7.44
C GLU A 122 -27.35 -40.12 8.35
N VAL A 123 -26.85 -41.14 9.04
CA VAL A 123 -25.77 -41.05 10.02
C VAL A 123 -24.43 -41.19 9.30
N VAL A 124 -23.60 -40.15 9.35
CA VAL A 124 -22.17 -40.21 9.02
C VAL A 124 -21.40 -39.53 10.14
N ASP A 125 -20.30 -40.17 10.55
CA ASP A 125 -19.51 -39.90 11.76
C ASP A 125 -19.22 -38.40 12.02
N GLU A 126 -19.81 -37.83 13.08
CA GLU A 126 -19.62 -36.43 13.49
C GLU A 126 -18.50 -36.28 14.54
N GLU A 127 -17.24 -36.32 14.13
CA GLU A 127 -16.15 -35.75 14.96
C GLU A 127 -15.54 -34.47 14.34
N ASP A 128 -15.52 -33.43 15.19
CA ASP A 128 -14.73 -32.19 15.07
C ASP A 128 -15.16 -31.06 14.09
N TRP A 129 -16.45 -30.92 13.74
CA TRP A 129 -16.94 -29.79 12.91
C TRP A 129 -17.62 -28.63 13.66
N ARG A 130 -17.74 -28.67 15.00
CA ARG A 130 -18.40 -27.61 15.81
C ARG A 130 -17.44 -26.97 16.82
N ARG A 131 -16.82 -25.84 16.44
CA ARG A 131 -16.16 -24.89 17.36
C ARG A 131 -16.43 -23.45 16.92
N CYS A 132 -16.73 -22.59 17.90
CA CYS A 132 -17.20 -21.22 17.72
C CYS A 132 -16.17 -20.31 17.01
N PHE A 133 -16.65 -19.38 16.18
CA PHE A 133 -15.78 -18.53 15.36
C PHE A 133 -15.20 -17.33 16.12
N MET A 134 -14.04 -17.53 16.76
CA MET A 134 -12.95 -16.57 16.72
C MET A 134 -11.66 -17.31 16.35
N VAL A 135 -11.03 -16.93 15.22
CA VAL A 135 -9.77 -17.53 14.78
C VAL A 135 -8.62 -16.75 15.40
N GLU A 136 -8.11 -17.26 16.51
CA GLU A 136 -6.90 -16.71 17.12
C GLU A 136 -5.64 -17.33 16.48
N ARG A 137 -4.73 -16.48 16.00
CA ARG A 137 -3.51 -16.92 15.31
C ARG A 137 -2.35 -16.97 16.32
N ARG A 138 -2.08 -18.13 16.91
CA ARG A 138 -0.95 -18.35 17.84
C ARG A 138 0.17 -19.15 17.16
N PHE A 139 1.43 -18.73 17.35
CA PHE A 139 2.61 -19.45 16.86
C PHE A 139 2.91 -20.68 17.73
N VAL A 140 3.46 -21.74 17.13
CA VAL A 140 3.61 -23.07 17.73
C VAL A 140 4.48 -23.07 19.01
N ASP A 141 5.46 -22.18 19.11
CA ASP A 141 6.41 -22.14 20.23
C ASP A 141 5.81 -21.65 21.56
N ALA A 142 4.57 -21.15 21.57
CA ALA A 142 3.89 -20.63 22.77
C ALA A 142 3.01 -21.67 23.50
N LEU A 143 3.04 -22.95 23.11
CA LEU A 143 2.18 -24.01 23.66
C LEU A 143 2.60 -24.56 25.03
N ALA A 144 3.78 -24.22 25.54
CA ALA A 144 4.40 -24.92 26.67
C ALA A 144 3.96 -24.47 28.08
N SER A 145 3.09 -23.45 28.24
CA SER A 145 2.84 -22.86 29.57
C SER A 145 1.46 -22.21 29.81
N VAL A 146 0.45 -22.42 28.95
CA VAL A 146 -0.87 -21.77 29.08
C VAL A 146 -1.96 -22.79 29.43
N ASN A 147 -2.62 -22.61 30.57
CA ASN A 147 -3.75 -23.45 30.99
C ASN A 147 -5.03 -23.05 30.24
N LEU A 148 -5.42 -23.83 29.23
CA LEU A 148 -6.47 -23.47 28.26
C LEU A 148 -7.92 -23.55 28.81
N GLU A 149 -8.15 -24.12 29.99
CA GLU A 149 -9.48 -24.31 30.56
C GLU A 149 -9.96 -23.13 31.44
N ASP A 150 -9.02 -22.38 32.03
CA ASP A 150 -9.31 -21.21 32.87
C ASP A 150 -9.41 -19.89 32.08
N ASP A 151 -9.16 -19.92 30.76
CA ASP A 151 -9.10 -18.75 29.88
C ASP A 151 -10.51 -18.18 29.58
N TRP A 152 -10.62 -16.86 29.41
CA TRP A 152 -11.89 -16.14 29.20
C TRP A 152 -11.89 -15.39 27.88
N ILE A 153 -12.88 -15.69 27.03
CA ILE A 153 -13.09 -15.01 25.75
C ILE A 153 -13.98 -13.79 25.98
N ILE A 154 -13.47 -12.61 25.66
CA ILE A 154 -14.24 -11.35 25.76
C ILE A 154 -15.19 -11.26 24.56
N ASP A 155 -16.49 -11.23 24.85
CA ASP A 155 -17.55 -11.22 23.85
C ASP A 155 -18.55 -10.09 24.13
N SER A 156 -18.60 -9.14 23.21
CA SER A 156 -19.57 -8.03 23.21
C SER A 156 -20.99 -8.46 22.81
N GLY A 157 -21.16 -9.63 22.18
CA GLY A 157 -22.45 -10.22 21.83
C GLY A 157 -23.09 -11.02 22.96
N CYS A 158 -22.30 -11.46 23.96
CA CYS A 158 -22.81 -12.24 25.08
C CYS A 158 -23.49 -11.36 26.14
N ARG A 159 -24.68 -11.76 26.61
CA ARG A 159 -25.47 -11.03 27.63
C ARG A 159 -25.05 -11.31 29.07
N ASN A 160 -24.52 -12.50 29.33
CA ASN A 160 -24.17 -12.98 30.67
C ASN A 160 -22.76 -13.57 30.66
N HIS A 161 -22.12 -13.60 31.83
CA HIS A 161 -20.89 -14.36 31.98
C HIS A 161 -21.20 -15.85 31.99
N LEU A 162 -20.43 -16.64 31.25
CA LEU A 162 -20.66 -18.08 31.09
C LEU A 162 -19.41 -18.87 31.44
N ARG A 163 -19.58 -19.96 32.20
CA ARG A 163 -18.49 -20.82 32.66
C ARG A 163 -18.95 -22.29 32.77
N GLY A 164 -18.12 -23.22 32.30
CA GLY A 164 -18.42 -24.66 32.36
C GLY A 164 -17.97 -25.38 33.65
N ASP A 165 -17.08 -24.77 34.44
CA ASP A 165 -16.52 -25.37 35.66
C ASP A 165 -17.15 -24.78 36.93
N SER A 166 -18.01 -25.54 37.60
CA SER A 166 -18.67 -25.17 38.87
C SER A 166 -17.69 -24.99 40.04
N SER A 167 -16.53 -25.64 40.03
CA SER A 167 -15.60 -25.65 41.17
C SER A 167 -14.92 -24.30 41.40
N LYS A 168 -14.99 -23.40 40.41
CA LYS A 168 -14.34 -22.07 40.39
C LYS A 168 -15.29 -20.94 40.80
N PHE A 169 -16.50 -21.26 41.24
CA PHE A 169 -17.47 -20.30 41.75
C PHE A 169 -17.26 -20.07 43.25
N SER A 170 -17.16 -18.79 43.65
CA SER A 170 -17.06 -18.36 45.06
C SER A 170 -18.41 -18.39 45.79
N SER A 171 -19.50 -18.32 45.04
CA SER A 171 -20.86 -18.62 45.48
C SER A 171 -21.62 -19.22 44.30
N LEU A 172 -22.45 -20.22 44.57
CA LEU A 172 -23.23 -20.94 43.57
C LEU A 172 -24.61 -21.22 44.16
N LYS A 173 -25.67 -20.98 43.38
CA LYS A 173 -27.05 -21.33 43.69
C LYS A 173 -27.68 -22.00 42.47
N GLU A 174 -28.60 -22.92 42.71
CA GLU A 174 -29.39 -23.55 41.66
C GLU A 174 -30.17 -22.49 40.88
N TYR A 175 -30.13 -22.58 39.54
CA TYR A 175 -30.77 -21.60 38.67
C TYR A 175 -32.25 -21.93 38.48
N ASN A 176 -33.11 -21.17 39.17
CA ASN A 176 -34.57 -21.34 39.16
C ASN A 176 -35.28 -20.49 38.08
N GLY A 177 -34.57 -20.10 37.01
CA GLY A 177 -35.15 -19.34 35.90
C GLY A 177 -35.46 -20.24 34.70
N ASN A 178 -36.11 -19.64 33.69
CA ASN A 178 -36.49 -20.35 32.46
C ASN A 178 -35.61 -19.98 31.25
N ASP A 179 -34.50 -19.25 31.46
CA ASP A 179 -33.61 -18.87 30.37
C ASP A 179 -32.74 -20.05 29.95
N VAL A 180 -32.43 -20.12 28.66
CA VAL A 180 -31.50 -21.09 28.07
C VAL A 180 -30.47 -20.36 27.22
N ILE A 181 -29.26 -20.90 27.14
CA ILE A 181 -28.19 -20.31 26.35
C ILE A 181 -28.26 -20.87 24.93
N VAL A 182 -28.55 -20.00 23.97
CA VAL A 182 -28.52 -20.32 22.54
C VAL A 182 -27.21 -19.80 21.96
N THR A 183 -26.37 -20.70 21.47
CA THR A 183 -25.08 -20.38 20.84
C THR A 183 -25.25 -20.06 19.35
N THR A 184 -24.18 -19.57 18.71
CA THR A 184 -24.20 -19.09 17.31
C THR A 184 -24.46 -20.17 16.25
N ASP A 185 -24.40 -21.44 16.64
CA ASP A 185 -24.77 -22.62 15.85
C ASP A 185 -26.19 -23.14 16.16
N ASN A 186 -26.97 -22.39 16.95
CA ASN A 186 -28.31 -22.70 17.44
C ASN A 186 -28.39 -23.92 18.38
N THR A 187 -27.29 -24.42 18.96
CA THR A 187 -27.41 -25.38 20.07
C THR A 187 -27.95 -24.68 21.31
N ILE A 188 -28.77 -25.40 22.07
CA ILE A 188 -29.43 -24.92 23.28
C ILE A 188 -28.75 -25.60 24.46
N HIS A 189 -28.17 -24.82 25.35
CA HIS A 189 -27.53 -25.29 26.57
C HIS A 189 -28.30 -24.83 27.81
N HIS A 190 -28.47 -25.74 28.76
CA HIS A 190 -29.18 -25.46 30.00
C HIS A 190 -28.25 -24.78 31.03
N ILE A 191 -28.81 -23.80 31.75
CA ILE A 191 -28.15 -23.17 32.90
C ILE A 191 -28.52 -24.00 34.13
N GLU A 192 -27.55 -24.66 34.74
CA GLU A 192 -27.81 -25.44 35.97
C GLU A 192 -27.79 -24.55 37.21
N ASN A 193 -26.84 -23.60 37.24
CA ASN A 193 -26.57 -22.78 38.42
C ASN A 193 -26.21 -21.34 38.02
N GLU A 194 -26.42 -20.40 38.93
CA GLU A 194 -25.95 -19.03 38.83
C GLU A 194 -25.07 -18.70 40.04
N GLY A 195 -24.02 -17.88 39.85
CA GLY A 195 -23.10 -17.59 40.94
C GLY A 195 -22.15 -16.42 40.70
N THR A 196 -21.15 -16.32 41.57
CA THR A 196 -20.09 -15.30 41.52
C THR A 196 -18.73 -15.95 41.28
N VAL A 197 -17.96 -15.45 40.31
CA VAL A 197 -16.60 -15.93 39.98
C VAL A 197 -15.59 -14.81 40.14
N SER A 198 -14.43 -15.10 40.74
CA SER A 198 -13.30 -14.17 40.79
C SER A 198 -12.32 -14.47 39.66
N ILE A 199 -12.05 -13.49 38.80
CA ILE A 199 -10.98 -13.53 37.79
C ILE A 199 -9.80 -12.73 38.31
N ASN A 200 -8.59 -13.29 38.24
CA ASN A 200 -7.37 -12.59 38.65
C ASN A 200 -6.72 -11.93 37.43
N GLY A 201 -6.47 -10.62 37.49
CA GLY A 201 -5.68 -9.90 36.49
C GLY A 201 -4.17 -10.14 36.66
N LYS A 202 -3.38 -9.78 35.64
CA LYS A 202 -1.91 -9.91 35.64
C LYS A 202 -1.24 -9.14 36.80
N ASP A 203 -1.83 -8.02 37.21
CA ASP A 203 -1.28 -7.10 38.22
C ASP A 203 -1.85 -7.30 39.64
N LYS A 204 -2.27 -8.53 39.98
CA LYS A 204 -2.86 -8.94 41.29
C LYS A 204 -4.23 -8.37 41.66
N ASP A 205 -4.75 -7.40 40.92
CA ASP A 205 -6.14 -6.97 41.07
C ASP A 205 -7.12 -8.05 40.59
N SER A 206 -8.16 -8.33 41.38
CA SER A 206 -9.20 -9.32 41.07
C SER A 206 -10.53 -8.66 40.67
N ILE A 207 -11.29 -9.38 39.83
CA ILE A 207 -12.58 -8.98 39.31
C ILE A 207 -13.63 -10.02 39.74
N LEU A 208 -14.52 -9.59 40.63
CA LEU A 208 -15.69 -10.36 41.04
C LEU A 208 -16.81 -10.17 40.00
N LEU A 209 -16.95 -11.14 39.11
CA LEU A 209 -18.09 -11.27 38.21
C LEU A 209 -19.26 -11.85 38.98
N LYS A 210 -20.38 -11.13 38.99
CA LYS A 210 -21.67 -11.60 39.56
C LYS A 210 -22.55 -12.13 38.42
N ASN A 211 -23.60 -12.87 38.77
CA ASN A 211 -24.60 -13.37 37.83
C ASN A 211 -23.97 -14.18 36.66
N VAL A 212 -22.93 -14.95 37.01
CA VAL A 212 -22.26 -15.87 36.10
C VAL A 212 -23.10 -17.14 36.02
N TYR A 213 -23.43 -17.58 34.81
CA TYR A 213 -24.18 -18.81 34.58
C TYR A 213 -23.24 -20.00 34.40
N HIS A 214 -23.54 -21.07 35.12
CA HIS A 214 -22.90 -22.37 35.01
C HIS A 214 -23.58 -23.19 33.92
N VAL A 215 -22.81 -23.56 32.90
CA VAL A 215 -23.27 -24.32 31.74
C VAL A 215 -22.23 -25.42 31.45
N PRO A 216 -22.37 -26.64 32.00
CA PRO A 216 -21.32 -27.66 32.00
C PRO A 216 -20.78 -28.02 30.60
N GLU A 217 -21.66 -27.94 29.60
CA GLU A 217 -21.36 -28.28 28.22
C GLU A 217 -20.44 -27.26 27.51
N MET A 218 -20.21 -26.09 28.12
CA MET A 218 -19.40 -25.03 27.53
C MET A 218 -17.90 -25.27 27.68
N LYS A 219 -17.27 -25.59 26.53
CA LYS A 219 -15.82 -25.85 26.38
C LYS A 219 -14.91 -24.61 26.57
N LYS A 220 -15.48 -23.41 26.73
CA LYS A 220 -14.76 -22.12 26.93
C LYS A 220 -15.61 -21.15 27.75
N ASN A 221 -14.95 -20.32 28.56
CA ASN A 221 -15.61 -19.30 29.39
C ASN A 221 -15.84 -18.03 28.56
N LEU A 222 -17.04 -17.41 28.64
CA LEU A 222 -17.37 -16.18 27.92
C LEU A 222 -17.57 -15.01 28.88
N PHE A 223 -16.86 -13.92 28.62
CA PHE A 223 -16.90 -12.68 29.38
C PHE A 223 -17.80 -11.67 28.68
N SER A 224 -19.00 -11.43 29.24
CA SER A 224 -19.91 -10.41 28.74
C SER A 224 -19.38 -9.00 28.98
N VAL A 225 -19.23 -8.22 27.92
CA VAL A 225 -18.89 -6.79 28.02
C VAL A 225 -20.08 -6.00 28.58
N ALA A 226 -21.30 -6.31 28.14
CA ALA A 226 -22.52 -5.61 28.56
C ALA A 226 -22.73 -5.69 30.07
N ASN A 227 -22.64 -6.90 30.65
CA ASN A 227 -22.88 -7.13 32.07
C ASN A 227 -21.88 -6.36 32.99
N VAL A 228 -20.63 -6.21 32.54
CA VAL A 228 -19.59 -5.45 33.28
C VAL A 228 -19.78 -3.94 33.18
N VAL A 229 -20.30 -3.46 32.05
CA VAL A 229 -20.69 -2.05 31.87
C VAL A 229 -21.94 -1.72 32.70
N ASP A 230 -22.95 -2.60 32.71
CA ASP A 230 -24.15 -2.47 33.55
C ASP A 230 -23.80 -2.49 35.05
N ALA A 231 -22.74 -3.21 35.44
CA ALA A 231 -22.18 -3.20 36.79
C ALA A 231 -21.36 -1.91 37.12
N GLY A 232 -21.36 -0.89 36.25
CA GLY A 232 -20.76 0.42 36.49
C GLY A 232 -19.26 0.52 36.20
N ASN A 233 -18.68 -0.40 35.43
CA ASN A 233 -17.27 -0.38 35.05
C ASN A 233 -17.12 0.07 33.59
N CYS A 234 -16.05 0.79 33.24
CA CYS A 234 -15.74 1.08 31.84
C CYS A 234 -14.80 0.02 31.26
N VAL A 235 -15.06 -0.43 30.03
CA VAL A 235 -14.21 -1.40 29.32
C VAL A 235 -13.47 -0.69 28.20
N LEU A 236 -12.14 -0.69 28.24
CA LEU A 236 -11.25 -0.07 27.27
C LEU A 236 -10.50 -1.14 26.49
N PHE A 237 -10.75 -1.21 25.18
CA PHE A 237 -10.00 -2.06 24.26
C PHE A 237 -8.74 -1.33 23.80
N VAL A 238 -7.57 -1.93 24.01
CA VAL A 238 -6.27 -1.44 23.49
C VAL A 238 -5.70 -2.48 22.51
N PRO A 239 -4.72 -2.13 21.63
CA PRO A 239 -4.33 -2.99 20.50
C PRO A 239 -3.83 -4.42 20.82
N GLN A 240 -3.62 -4.76 22.08
CA GLN A 240 -3.13 -6.07 22.54
C GLN A 240 -3.77 -6.55 23.87
N ASP A 241 -4.73 -5.81 24.44
CA ASP A 241 -5.29 -6.10 25.77
C ASP A 241 -6.67 -5.45 25.97
N VAL A 242 -7.40 -5.84 27.01
CA VAL A 242 -8.65 -5.20 27.42
C VAL A 242 -8.59 -4.82 28.89
N LYS A 243 -8.73 -3.51 29.17
CA LYS A 243 -8.65 -2.96 30.51
C LYS A 243 -10.03 -2.64 31.05
N ILE A 244 -10.29 -3.03 32.29
CA ILE A 244 -11.54 -2.72 33.00
C ILE A 244 -11.22 -1.65 34.04
N LEU A 245 -11.83 -0.48 33.88
CA LEU A 245 -11.62 0.70 34.69
C LEU A 245 -12.79 0.86 35.68
N ARG A 246 -12.47 1.13 36.94
CA ARG A 246 -13.43 1.32 38.04
C ARG A 246 -13.34 2.75 38.58
N ASN A 247 -14.41 3.22 39.23
CA ASN A 247 -14.43 4.45 40.03
C ASN A 247 -13.87 5.68 39.29
N ILE A 248 -14.31 5.90 38.05
CA ILE A 248 -13.85 7.05 37.25
C ILE A 248 -14.66 8.29 37.67
N GLU A 249 -14.01 9.23 38.36
CA GLU A 249 -14.64 10.48 38.82
C GLU A 249 -14.78 11.53 37.70
N GLU A 250 -13.80 11.62 36.78
CA GLU A 250 -13.87 12.47 35.59
C GLU A 250 -13.11 11.80 34.43
N LEU A 251 -13.76 11.61 33.27
CA LEU A 251 -13.14 11.01 32.08
C LEU A 251 -12.95 12.06 30.98
N LYS A 252 -11.83 12.79 31.04
CA LYS A 252 -11.37 13.66 29.94
C LYS A 252 -10.65 12.83 28.88
N ALA A 253 -11.45 12.19 28.03
CA ALA A 253 -11.00 11.83 26.69
C ALA A 253 -11.30 13.02 25.76
N ASP A 254 -10.47 13.22 24.75
CA ASP A 254 -10.93 13.83 23.50
C ASP A 254 -11.94 12.85 22.88
N ALA A 255 -13.18 12.95 23.33
CA ALA A 255 -14.28 12.16 22.82
C ALA A 255 -14.51 12.61 21.39
N VAL A 256 -13.93 11.88 20.44
CA VAL A 256 -14.28 11.93 19.02
C VAL A 256 -15.79 11.79 18.94
N HIS A 257 -16.46 12.93 18.81
CA HIS A 257 -17.91 12.97 18.85
C HIS A 257 -18.42 12.12 17.69
N THR A 258 -19.54 11.43 17.92
CA THR A 258 -20.20 10.60 16.90
C THR A 258 -20.48 11.35 15.60
N ALA A 259 -20.44 12.69 15.62
CA ALA A 259 -20.40 13.59 14.47
C ALA A 259 -19.36 13.22 13.39
N GLU A 260 -18.12 12.87 13.74
CA GLU A 260 -17.07 12.54 12.74
C GLU A 260 -17.34 11.19 12.04
N PHE A 261 -17.91 10.23 12.78
CA PHE A 261 -18.47 9.01 12.17
C PHE A 261 -19.72 9.32 11.32
N PHE A 262 -20.55 10.29 11.71
CA PHE A 262 -21.73 10.72 10.94
C PHE A 262 -21.41 11.53 9.68
N SER A 263 -20.25 12.18 9.58
CA SER A 263 -19.73 12.74 8.33
C SER A 263 -19.16 11.62 7.46
N PHE A 264 -18.28 10.77 8.01
CA PHE A 264 -17.69 9.64 7.28
C PHE A 264 -18.75 8.75 6.60
N TYR A 265 -19.79 8.32 7.33
CA TYR A 265 -20.87 7.51 6.75
C TYR A 265 -21.68 8.26 5.67
N ARG A 266 -21.82 9.59 5.78
CA ARG A 266 -22.52 10.41 4.77
C ARG A 266 -21.70 10.61 3.51
N GLU A 267 -20.41 10.88 3.66
CA GLU A 267 -19.46 11.05 2.55
C GLU A 267 -19.33 9.76 1.73
N HIS A 268 -19.35 8.60 2.39
CA HIS A 268 -19.25 7.28 1.74
C HIS A 268 -20.61 6.66 1.37
N GLY A 269 -21.73 7.39 1.51
CA GLY A 269 -23.07 6.92 1.14
C GLY A 269 -23.62 5.76 1.98
N ILE A 270 -23.02 5.47 3.13
CA ILE A 270 -23.39 4.35 4.02
C ILE A 270 -24.57 4.80 4.89
N LYS A 271 -25.77 4.30 4.58
CA LYS A 271 -26.96 4.51 5.42
C LYS A 271 -26.78 3.74 6.74
N ARG A 272 -26.40 4.43 7.82
CA ARG A 272 -26.28 3.83 9.15
C ARG A 272 -27.63 3.35 9.63
N GLU A 273 -27.61 2.16 10.20
CA GLU A 273 -28.77 1.55 10.78
C GLU A 273 -28.48 1.08 12.28
N LEU A 274 -29.32 1.45 13.29
CA LEU A 274 -29.46 1.08 14.75
C LEU A 274 -30.71 0.21 15.17
N THR A 275 -30.54 -0.94 15.84
CA THR A 275 -31.64 -1.85 16.21
C THR A 275 -32.39 -1.34 17.45
N CYS A 276 -33.65 -1.73 17.61
CA CYS A 276 -34.40 -1.40 18.81
C CYS A 276 -34.02 -2.38 19.93
N ASP A 277 -33.71 -1.85 21.11
CA ASP A 277 -33.36 -2.64 22.29
C ASP A 277 -34.40 -3.73 22.57
N GLU A 278 -33.93 -4.85 23.15
CA GLU A 278 -34.72 -6.03 23.52
C GLU A 278 -35.48 -6.75 22.38
N THR A 279 -35.09 -6.60 21.10
CA THR A 279 -35.70 -7.37 19.98
C THR A 279 -34.75 -8.30 19.20
N PRO A 280 -34.32 -9.45 19.77
CA PRO A 280 -33.40 -10.40 19.12
C PRO A 280 -33.87 -10.90 17.74
N GLN A 281 -35.18 -10.98 17.50
CA GLN A 281 -35.76 -11.48 16.25
C GLN A 281 -35.43 -10.61 15.03
N LYS A 282 -34.89 -9.40 15.23
CA LYS A 282 -34.39 -8.53 14.16
C LYS A 282 -32.98 -8.93 13.66
N ASN A 283 -32.14 -9.54 14.51
CA ASN A 283 -30.77 -9.96 14.13
C ASN A 283 -30.78 -11.10 13.09
N GLY A 284 -31.85 -11.91 13.05
CA GLY A 284 -31.99 -13.04 12.13
C GLY A 284 -31.85 -12.67 10.64
N VAL A 285 -31.97 -11.41 10.25
CA VAL A 285 -31.69 -10.95 8.88
C VAL A 285 -30.18 -10.98 8.56
N ALA A 286 -29.33 -10.50 9.47
CA ALA A 286 -27.88 -10.57 9.33
C ALA A 286 -27.39 -12.02 9.41
N GLU A 287 -27.87 -12.78 10.41
CA GLU A 287 -27.50 -14.18 10.62
C GLU A 287 -27.80 -15.06 9.40
N ARG A 288 -29.00 -14.93 8.80
CA ARG A 288 -29.34 -15.66 7.56
C ARG A 288 -28.43 -15.30 6.39
N LYS A 289 -27.99 -14.04 6.28
CA LYS A 289 -27.10 -13.61 5.18
C LYS A 289 -25.66 -14.06 5.40
N PHE A 290 -25.17 -14.02 6.64
CA PHE A 290 -23.88 -14.60 7.02
C PHE A 290 -23.87 -16.12 6.78
N LYS A 291 -24.91 -16.83 7.22
CA LYS A 291 -25.10 -18.26 6.92
C LYS A 291 -25.08 -18.54 5.42
N HIS A 292 -25.81 -17.79 4.61
CA HIS A 292 -25.79 -17.96 3.15
C HIS A 292 -24.40 -17.77 2.54
N LEU A 293 -23.63 -16.77 3.01
CA LEU A 293 -22.25 -16.54 2.56
C LEU A 293 -21.33 -17.71 2.96
N THR A 294 -21.42 -18.16 4.21
CA THR A 294 -20.65 -19.27 4.78
C THR A 294 -20.95 -20.60 4.09
N GLU A 295 -22.21 -20.94 3.87
CA GLU A 295 -22.58 -22.18 3.16
C GLU A 295 -22.16 -22.12 1.68
N THR A 296 -22.31 -20.98 1.00
CA THR A 296 -21.82 -20.82 -0.39
C THR A 296 -20.31 -21.05 -0.48
N CYS A 297 -19.53 -20.48 0.43
CA CYS A 297 -18.08 -20.72 0.53
C CYS A 297 -17.76 -22.20 0.77
N LYS A 298 -18.42 -22.86 1.73
CA LYS A 298 -18.21 -24.29 2.04
C LYS A 298 -18.50 -25.17 0.83
N SER A 299 -19.64 -24.96 0.17
CA SER A 299 -20.05 -25.73 -1.02
C SER A 299 -19.04 -25.63 -2.15
N TRP A 300 -18.45 -24.44 -2.38
CA TRP A 300 -17.46 -24.25 -3.45
C TRP A 300 -16.10 -24.87 -3.13
N LEU A 301 -15.61 -24.73 -1.90
CA LEU A 301 -14.38 -25.38 -1.47
C LEU A 301 -14.52 -26.91 -1.57
N HIS A 302 -15.65 -27.46 -1.14
CA HIS A 302 -15.95 -28.89 -1.28
C HIS A 302 -16.02 -29.32 -2.75
N ALA A 303 -16.80 -28.62 -3.59
CA ALA A 303 -16.97 -28.95 -5.01
C ALA A 303 -15.68 -28.86 -5.85
N LYS A 304 -14.64 -28.16 -5.35
CA LYS A 304 -13.32 -28.07 -5.99
C LYS A 304 -12.22 -28.82 -5.23
N ASN A 305 -12.58 -29.59 -4.20
CA ASN A 305 -11.66 -30.35 -3.34
C ASN A 305 -10.52 -29.48 -2.76
N LEU A 306 -10.86 -28.26 -2.33
CA LEU A 306 -9.93 -27.26 -1.82
C LEU A 306 -9.84 -27.27 -0.29
N SER A 307 -8.65 -26.98 0.23
CA SER A 307 -8.38 -26.95 1.68
C SER A 307 -9.21 -25.90 2.41
N ARG A 308 -9.68 -26.26 3.62
CA ARG A 308 -10.34 -25.34 4.57
C ARG A 308 -9.47 -24.12 4.94
N ALA A 309 -8.15 -24.19 4.75
CA ALA A 309 -7.26 -23.05 4.93
C ALA A 309 -7.61 -21.84 4.03
N LEU A 310 -8.29 -22.07 2.90
CA LEU A 310 -8.72 -21.03 1.95
C LEU A 310 -10.12 -20.47 2.26
N GLN A 311 -10.67 -20.70 3.47
CA GLN A 311 -12.02 -20.24 3.81
C GLN A 311 -12.17 -18.72 3.79
N ALA A 312 -11.13 -17.94 4.14
CA ALA A 312 -11.19 -16.48 4.06
C ALA A 312 -11.27 -15.99 2.60
N GLU A 313 -10.48 -16.59 1.70
CA GLU A 313 -10.45 -16.33 0.27
C GLU A 313 -11.77 -16.80 -0.40
N GLY A 314 -12.28 -17.96 -0.01
CA GLY A 314 -13.57 -18.49 -0.47
C GLY A 314 -14.74 -17.61 -0.06
N MET A 315 -14.74 -17.05 1.16
CA MET A 315 -15.77 -16.10 1.60
C MET A 315 -15.71 -14.77 0.83
N LYS A 316 -14.50 -14.27 0.51
CA LYS A 316 -14.34 -13.09 -0.38
C LYS A 316 -14.88 -13.38 -1.79
N CYS A 317 -14.57 -14.55 -2.35
CA CYS A 317 -15.09 -14.98 -3.64
C CYS A 317 -16.62 -15.10 -3.65
N ALA A 318 -17.20 -15.72 -2.61
CA ALA A 318 -18.65 -15.83 -2.46
C ALA A 318 -19.32 -14.45 -2.37
N ALA A 319 -18.76 -13.50 -1.61
CA ALA A 319 -19.28 -12.14 -1.53
C ALA A 319 -19.20 -11.42 -2.89
N TYR A 320 -18.06 -11.54 -3.59
CA TYR A 320 -17.82 -10.94 -4.90
C TYR A 320 -18.88 -11.34 -5.93
N VAL A 321 -19.20 -12.63 -5.99
CA VAL A 321 -20.19 -13.22 -6.91
C VAL A 321 -21.62 -12.92 -6.47
N ILE A 322 -21.96 -13.08 -5.18
CA ILE A 322 -23.31 -12.78 -4.66
C ILE A 322 -23.71 -11.32 -4.93
N ASN A 323 -22.75 -10.39 -4.86
CA ASN A 323 -22.97 -8.98 -5.20
C ASN A 323 -23.19 -8.73 -6.70
N ARG A 324 -22.80 -9.65 -7.58
CA ARG A 324 -22.86 -9.51 -9.04
C ARG A 324 -23.92 -10.39 -9.72
N MET A 325 -24.43 -11.42 -9.04
CA MET A 325 -25.54 -12.22 -9.55
C MET A 325 -26.87 -11.45 -9.52
N PRO A 326 -27.76 -11.67 -10.50
CA PRO A 326 -29.09 -11.10 -10.51
C PRO A 326 -29.96 -11.72 -9.40
N LEU A 327 -30.72 -10.90 -8.68
CA LEU A 327 -31.57 -11.34 -7.57
C LEU A 327 -33.05 -11.02 -7.85
N SER A 328 -33.90 -12.05 -7.73
CA SER A 328 -35.36 -11.93 -7.94
C SER A 328 -36.03 -10.79 -7.14
N PRO A 329 -35.71 -10.56 -5.83
CA PRO A 329 -36.28 -9.44 -5.05
C PRO A 329 -36.02 -8.02 -5.58
N ILE A 330 -35.07 -7.86 -6.52
CA ILE A 330 -34.69 -6.59 -7.14
C ILE A 330 -34.88 -6.64 -8.67
N ASN A 331 -35.95 -7.29 -9.13
CA ASN A 331 -36.33 -7.39 -10.54
C ASN A 331 -35.21 -7.95 -11.44
N MET A 332 -34.48 -8.97 -10.96
CA MET A 332 -33.35 -9.58 -11.68
C MET A 332 -32.17 -8.64 -11.99
N LYS A 333 -32.09 -7.49 -11.32
CA LYS A 333 -30.83 -6.71 -11.25
C LYS A 333 -29.87 -7.35 -10.25
N SER A 334 -28.58 -7.06 -10.36
CA SER A 334 -27.61 -7.42 -9.31
C SER A 334 -27.47 -6.29 -8.28
N PRO A 335 -26.99 -6.59 -7.05
CA PRO A 335 -26.64 -5.54 -6.09
C PRO A 335 -25.60 -4.55 -6.61
N TYR A 336 -24.65 -5.02 -7.44
CA TYR A 336 -23.69 -4.18 -8.16
C TYR A 336 -24.40 -3.21 -9.12
N GLU A 337 -25.34 -3.70 -9.94
CA GLU A 337 -26.11 -2.86 -10.88
C GLU A 337 -26.93 -1.77 -10.17
N LEU A 338 -27.46 -2.07 -8.98
CA LEU A 338 -28.15 -1.07 -8.17
C LEU A 338 -27.22 -0.03 -7.54
N MET A 339 -25.98 -0.40 -7.21
CA MET A 339 -25.01 0.50 -6.57
C MET A 339 -24.28 1.39 -7.57
N PHE A 340 -23.85 0.85 -8.70
CA PHE A 340 -23.03 1.55 -9.69
C PHE A 340 -23.81 2.04 -10.91
N GLY A 341 -25.09 1.67 -11.06
CA GLY A 341 -25.93 2.03 -12.20
C GLY A 341 -25.64 1.25 -13.48
N GLU A 342 -24.52 0.54 -13.53
CA GLU A 342 -24.06 -0.28 -14.64
C GLU A 342 -24.16 -1.77 -14.29
N LYS A 343 -24.54 -2.61 -15.25
CA LYS A 343 -24.47 -4.07 -15.04
C LYS A 343 -23.02 -4.44 -14.70
N PRO A 344 -22.79 -5.37 -13.75
CA PRO A 344 -21.44 -5.88 -13.55
C PRO A 344 -20.95 -6.42 -14.88
N THR A 345 -19.77 -5.97 -15.29
CA THR A 345 -19.13 -6.41 -16.52
C THR A 345 -19.20 -7.93 -16.55
N GLU A 346 -19.81 -8.48 -17.59
CA GLU A 346 -19.69 -9.92 -17.80
C GLU A 346 -18.19 -10.20 -17.90
N VAL A 347 -17.69 -11.11 -17.06
CA VAL A 347 -16.54 -11.90 -17.52
C VAL A 347 -17.13 -12.65 -18.69
N GLU A 348 -16.88 -12.15 -19.90
CA GLU A 348 -17.57 -12.57 -21.12
C GLU A 348 -17.63 -14.09 -21.13
N ASN A 349 -18.84 -14.65 -21.30
CA ASN A 349 -19.05 -16.09 -21.40
C ASN A 349 -18.37 -16.59 -22.68
N SER A 350 -17.06 -16.80 -22.59
CA SER A 350 -16.15 -17.26 -23.63
C SER A 350 -16.73 -17.20 -25.04
N GLU A 351 -16.89 -15.99 -25.58
CA GLU A 351 -16.50 -15.85 -26.97
C GLU A 351 -15.04 -16.29 -26.99
N GLU A 352 -14.78 -17.37 -27.74
CA GLU A 352 -13.47 -17.97 -27.88
C GLU A 352 -12.48 -16.84 -28.18
N PHE A 353 -11.54 -16.58 -27.25
CA PHE A 353 -10.66 -15.40 -27.32
C PHE A 353 -9.77 -15.52 -28.56
N LYS A 354 -10.24 -14.92 -29.65
CA LYS A 354 -9.62 -15.01 -30.97
C LYS A 354 -8.49 -14.01 -31.06
N VAL A 355 -7.28 -14.56 -31.05
CA VAL A 355 -6.07 -13.81 -31.35
C VAL A 355 -6.04 -13.53 -32.84
N ASP A 356 -6.01 -12.26 -33.23
CA ASP A 356 -5.84 -11.85 -34.62
C ASP A 356 -4.53 -12.42 -35.21
N VAL A 357 -4.60 -13.00 -36.41
CA VAL A 357 -3.45 -13.54 -37.13
C VAL A 357 -3.12 -12.65 -38.32
N PHE A 358 -2.17 -11.72 -38.12
CA PHE A 358 -1.68 -10.86 -39.20
C PHE A 358 -0.80 -11.64 -40.17
N SER A 359 -1.33 -11.90 -41.36
CA SER A 359 -0.60 -12.59 -42.44
C SER A 359 0.07 -11.63 -43.43
N SER A 360 -0.24 -10.33 -43.34
CA SER A 360 0.24 -9.29 -44.23
C SER A 360 0.93 -8.16 -43.45
N SER A 361 2.09 -7.72 -43.95
CA SER A 361 2.82 -6.57 -43.37
C SER A 361 2.02 -5.27 -43.47
N SER A 362 1.20 -5.10 -44.51
CA SER A 362 0.35 -3.92 -44.69
C SER A 362 -0.80 -3.83 -43.67
N GLU A 363 -1.38 -4.98 -43.31
CA GLU A 363 -2.43 -5.10 -42.30
C GLU A 363 -1.88 -4.75 -40.90
N LEU A 364 -0.73 -5.34 -40.55
CA LEU A 364 -0.04 -5.04 -39.30
C LEU A 364 0.41 -3.57 -39.24
N LEU A 365 0.89 -3.00 -40.34
CA LEU A 365 1.30 -1.60 -40.42
C LEU A 365 0.12 -0.64 -40.17
N SER A 366 -1.05 -0.88 -40.79
CA SER A 366 -2.27 -0.10 -40.50
C SER A 366 -2.59 -0.12 -39.01
N LYS A 367 -2.62 -1.32 -38.41
CA LYS A 367 -2.94 -1.50 -36.99
C LYS A 367 -1.88 -0.90 -36.04
N LEU A 368 -0.62 -0.80 -36.46
CA LEU A 368 0.44 -0.08 -35.74
C LEU A 368 0.26 1.44 -35.85
N GLN A 369 -0.05 1.96 -37.04
CA GLN A 369 -0.27 3.40 -37.26
C GLN A 369 -1.55 3.89 -36.56
N GLU A 370 -2.61 3.10 -36.54
CA GLU A 370 -3.86 3.35 -35.79
C GLU A 370 -3.60 3.63 -34.31
N LYS A 371 -2.68 2.88 -33.67
CA LYS A 371 -2.30 3.10 -32.27
C LYS A 371 -1.68 4.47 -31.99
N TRP A 372 -1.18 5.16 -33.02
CA TRP A 372 -0.55 6.48 -32.95
C TRP A 372 -1.43 7.63 -33.47
N LEU A 373 -2.64 7.35 -33.98
CA LEU A 373 -3.59 8.38 -34.38
C LEU A 373 -3.99 9.25 -33.18
N GLY A 374 -3.93 10.56 -33.35
CA GLY A 374 -4.33 11.54 -32.33
C GLY A 374 -3.45 11.64 -31.08
N LYS A 375 -2.35 10.89 -30.98
CA LYS A 375 -1.43 10.94 -29.83
C LYS A 375 -0.25 11.90 -30.09
N PRO A 376 0.22 12.65 -29.08
CA PRO A 376 1.49 13.35 -29.18
C PRO A 376 2.62 12.35 -29.43
N LYS A 377 3.58 12.73 -30.29
CA LYS A 377 4.70 11.90 -30.72
C LYS A 377 6.00 12.46 -30.12
N PRO A 378 6.37 12.13 -28.87
CA PRO A 378 7.59 12.63 -28.22
C PRO A 378 8.88 12.02 -28.80
N TYR A 379 8.77 11.12 -29.79
CA TYR A 379 9.91 10.47 -30.44
C TYR A 379 9.95 10.91 -31.92
N PRO A 380 10.55 12.07 -32.26
CA PRO A 380 10.58 12.58 -33.62
C PRO A 380 11.42 11.73 -34.59
N ALA A 381 12.45 11.01 -34.11
CA ALA A 381 13.27 10.16 -34.96
C ALA A 381 13.96 9.01 -34.19
N MET A 382 14.13 7.87 -34.86
CA MET A 382 14.94 6.73 -34.39
C MET A 382 15.91 6.28 -35.48
N TYR A 383 17.16 5.97 -35.14
CA TYR A 383 18.07 5.19 -35.97
C TYR A 383 18.08 3.72 -35.55
N SER A 384 18.15 2.82 -36.53
CA SER A 384 18.36 1.38 -36.30
C SER A 384 19.41 0.84 -37.27
N SER A 385 20.46 0.21 -36.75
CA SER A 385 21.46 -0.46 -37.59
C SER A 385 20.96 -1.78 -38.21
N VAL A 386 19.86 -2.33 -37.71
CA VAL A 386 19.20 -3.52 -38.28
C VAL A 386 18.49 -3.15 -39.57
N PHE A 387 17.80 -2.01 -39.59
CA PHE A 387 17.17 -1.46 -40.80
C PHE A 387 18.14 -0.62 -41.65
N GLY A 388 19.26 -0.16 -41.07
CA GLY A 388 20.30 0.60 -41.77
C GLY A 388 19.97 2.08 -42.01
N GLY A 389 19.05 2.67 -41.24
CA GLY A 389 18.56 4.03 -41.52
C GLY A 389 17.85 4.73 -40.37
N ILE A 390 17.43 5.97 -40.64
CA ILE A 390 16.62 6.82 -39.76
C ILE A 390 15.13 6.61 -40.11
N ILE A 391 14.33 6.44 -39.07
CA ILE A 391 12.90 6.16 -39.08
C ILE A 391 12.21 7.38 -38.45
N LEU A 392 11.21 7.93 -39.14
CA LEU A 392 10.43 9.10 -38.70
C LEU A 392 8.98 8.76 -38.35
N ASP A 393 8.51 7.54 -38.64
CA ASP A 393 7.20 7.07 -38.21
C ASP A 393 7.33 6.28 -36.88
N PRO A 394 6.75 6.77 -35.76
CA PRO A 394 6.76 6.04 -34.49
C PRO A 394 6.13 4.65 -34.53
N ALA A 395 5.25 4.37 -35.50
CA ALA A 395 4.71 3.03 -35.72
C ALA A 395 5.81 2.01 -36.11
N MET A 396 6.90 2.50 -36.72
CA MET A 396 8.04 1.70 -37.21
C MET A 396 9.25 1.76 -36.28
N MET A 397 9.17 2.45 -35.14
CA MET A 397 10.25 2.53 -34.14
C MET A 397 10.27 1.26 -33.28
N VAL A 398 10.66 0.14 -33.90
CA VAL A 398 10.64 -1.21 -33.31
C VAL A 398 12.03 -1.83 -33.20
N ILE A 399 12.19 -2.74 -32.24
CA ILE A 399 13.39 -3.56 -32.02
C ILE A 399 12.99 -5.03 -32.21
N PRO A 400 13.81 -5.88 -32.86
CA PRO A 400 13.52 -7.31 -33.00
C PRO A 400 13.37 -7.99 -31.63
N ILE A 401 12.39 -8.90 -31.50
CA ILE A 401 12.11 -9.61 -30.22
C ILE A 401 13.22 -10.60 -29.84
N ASP A 402 13.95 -11.10 -30.84
CA ASP A 402 15.12 -11.97 -30.76
C ASP A 402 16.43 -11.19 -30.51
N ASP A 403 16.38 -9.86 -30.43
CA ASP A 403 17.53 -9.04 -30.02
C ASP A 403 17.88 -9.31 -28.54
N HIS A 404 19.13 -9.73 -28.29
CA HIS A 404 19.60 -10.16 -26.97
C HIS A 404 19.49 -9.10 -25.87
N MET A 405 19.38 -7.81 -26.23
CA MET A 405 19.10 -6.73 -25.27
C MET A 405 17.67 -6.83 -24.70
N VAL A 406 16.70 -7.28 -25.51
CA VAL A 406 15.28 -7.34 -25.16
C VAL A 406 14.99 -8.50 -24.21
N HIS A 407 15.46 -9.72 -24.53
CA HIS A 407 15.11 -10.93 -23.77
C HIS A 407 16.19 -11.41 -22.79
N ARG A 408 17.44 -10.90 -22.88
CA ARG A 408 18.53 -11.19 -21.92
C ARG A 408 19.10 -9.97 -21.19
N GLY A 409 18.70 -8.75 -21.54
CA GLY A 409 19.33 -7.54 -20.98
C GLY A 409 20.80 -7.36 -21.41
N HIS A 410 21.25 -8.03 -22.48
CA HIS A 410 22.63 -7.95 -22.97
C HIS A 410 22.84 -6.73 -23.87
N GLY A 411 22.74 -5.55 -23.27
CA GLY A 411 22.95 -4.28 -23.96
C GLY A 411 23.44 -3.15 -23.04
N VAL A 412 24.07 -2.15 -23.65
CA VAL A 412 24.51 -0.91 -23.00
C VAL A 412 23.83 0.31 -23.62
N PHE A 413 23.75 1.41 -22.88
CA PHE A 413 23.12 2.63 -23.38
C PHE A 413 23.77 3.89 -22.82
N ASP A 414 23.61 5.01 -23.52
CA ASP A 414 23.93 6.34 -22.99
C ASP A 414 22.89 7.38 -23.43
N THR A 415 23.01 8.61 -22.94
CA THR A 415 22.06 9.70 -23.22
C THR A 415 22.80 11.03 -23.15
N ALA A 416 22.87 11.74 -24.28
CA ALA A 416 23.32 13.13 -24.35
C ALA A 416 22.13 14.08 -24.40
N ILE A 417 22.32 15.35 -23.99
CA ILE A 417 21.30 16.39 -24.13
C ILE A 417 21.45 17.08 -25.50
N ILE A 418 20.30 17.42 -26.09
CA ILE A 418 20.18 18.42 -27.16
C ILE A 418 19.64 19.70 -26.50
N LEU A 419 20.37 20.81 -26.58
CA LEU A 419 19.95 22.11 -26.05
C LEU A 419 20.33 23.23 -27.02
N ASP A 420 19.36 24.08 -27.35
CA ASP A 420 19.47 25.21 -28.29
C ASP A 420 20.13 24.84 -29.63
N GLY A 421 19.93 23.60 -30.08
CA GLY A 421 20.49 23.07 -31.31
C GLY A 421 21.92 22.49 -31.21
N TYR A 422 22.44 22.28 -30.00
CA TYR A 422 23.75 21.67 -29.74
C TYR A 422 23.59 20.36 -28.98
N ILE A 423 24.42 19.36 -29.29
CA ILE A 423 24.56 18.15 -28.46
C ILE A 423 25.66 18.39 -27.43
N TYR A 424 25.32 18.31 -26.14
CA TYR A 424 26.25 18.54 -25.03
C TYR A 424 27.05 17.26 -24.68
N GLU A 425 28.37 17.43 -24.47
CA GLU A 425 29.35 16.40 -24.08
C GLU A 425 29.35 15.10 -24.92
N LEU A 426 28.92 15.15 -26.18
CA LEU A 426 28.72 13.97 -27.04
C LEU A 426 29.92 13.01 -27.07
N ASP A 427 31.15 13.53 -27.23
CA ASP A 427 32.35 12.70 -27.30
C ASP A 427 32.73 12.08 -25.93
N VAL A 428 32.40 12.74 -24.82
CA VAL A 428 32.56 12.19 -23.45
C VAL A 428 31.57 11.05 -23.20
N HIS A 429 30.30 11.27 -23.58
CA HIS A 429 29.25 10.25 -23.52
C HIS A 429 29.54 9.05 -24.43
N LEU A 430 30.03 9.27 -25.67
CA LEU A 430 30.47 8.20 -26.57
C LEU A 430 31.66 7.41 -26.01
N ALA A 431 32.62 8.07 -25.38
CA ALA A 431 33.73 7.38 -24.74
C ALA A 431 33.24 6.49 -23.57
N ARG A 432 32.30 6.96 -22.75
CA ARG A 432 31.69 6.15 -21.68
C ARG A 432 30.85 4.99 -22.21
N PHE A 433 30.09 5.22 -23.27
CA PHE A 433 29.30 4.21 -23.97
C PHE A 433 30.17 3.07 -24.50
N LEU A 434 31.28 3.38 -25.17
CA LEU A 434 32.23 2.38 -25.68
C LEU A 434 32.99 1.65 -24.55
N ARG A 435 33.36 2.33 -23.46
CA ARG A 435 33.88 1.65 -22.25
C ARG A 435 32.85 0.68 -21.65
N SER A 436 31.59 1.07 -21.61
CA SER A 436 30.49 0.21 -21.14
C SER A 436 30.30 -1.00 -22.05
N ALA A 437 30.29 -0.80 -23.37
CA ALA A 437 30.24 -1.89 -24.37
C ALA A 437 31.37 -2.89 -24.19
N SER A 438 32.60 -2.41 -23.98
CA SER A 438 33.77 -3.26 -23.71
C SER A 438 33.62 -4.09 -22.42
N LYS A 439 33.07 -3.51 -21.33
CA LYS A 439 32.75 -4.25 -20.10
C LYS A 439 31.67 -5.32 -20.34
N ALA A 440 30.66 -5.01 -21.15
CA ALA A 440 29.60 -5.93 -21.56
C ALA A 440 30.05 -7.00 -22.60
N ARG A 441 31.30 -6.94 -23.08
CA ARG A 441 31.83 -7.77 -24.18
C ARG A 441 31.05 -7.62 -25.50
N ILE A 442 30.48 -6.45 -25.76
CA ILE A 442 29.78 -6.13 -27.00
C ILE A 442 30.73 -5.34 -27.90
N VAL A 443 31.03 -5.88 -29.08
CA VAL A 443 31.83 -5.18 -30.11
C VAL A 443 30.91 -4.23 -30.87
N SER A 444 31.26 -2.94 -30.99
CA SER A 444 30.47 -1.99 -31.77
C SER A 444 30.51 -2.33 -33.28
N PRO A 445 29.38 -2.26 -34.02
CA PRO A 445 29.36 -2.47 -35.47
C PRO A 445 29.92 -1.26 -36.25
N PHE A 446 30.21 -0.16 -35.56
CA PHE A 446 30.66 1.12 -36.11
C PHE A 446 31.83 1.70 -35.30
N SER A 447 32.71 2.47 -35.95
CA SER A 447 33.74 3.26 -35.26
C SER A 447 33.11 4.41 -34.46
N GLN A 448 33.85 4.98 -33.51
CA GLN A 448 33.39 6.14 -32.74
C GLN A 448 33.01 7.34 -33.63
N SER A 449 33.78 7.62 -34.69
CA SER A 449 33.47 8.69 -35.64
C SER A 449 32.21 8.42 -36.46
N THR A 450 31.95 7.16 -36.83
CA THR A 450 30.71 6.75 -37.50
C THR A 450 29.51 6.87 -36.55
N LEU A 451 29.62 6.42 -35.30
CA LEU A 451 28.58 6.58 -34.28
C LEU A 451 28.23 8.06 -34.06
N ARG A 452 29.26 8.92 -33.89
CA ARG A 452 29.12 10.37 -33.78
C ARG A 452 28.38 10.98 -34.97
N SER A 453 28.74 10.57 -36.19
CA SER A 453 28.08 11.04 -37.42
C SER A 453 26.61 10.61 -37.50
N ILE A 454 26.30 9.35 -37.16
CA ILE A 454 24.91 8.85 -37.10
C ILE A 454 24.09 9.65 -36.10
N LEU A 455 24.64 9.91 -34.90
CA LEU A 455 23.96 10.64 -33.83
C LEU A 455 23.68 12.11 -34.20
N ILE A 456 24.62 12.79 -34.86
CA ILE A 456 24.43 14.16 -35.36
C ILE A 456 23.38 14.20 -36.49
N GLN A 457 23.44 13.26 -37.44
CA GLN A 457 22.45 13.18 -38.52
C GLN A 457 21.04 12.85 -38.00
N LEU A 458 20.93 11.99 -36.99
CA LEU A 458 19.67 11.68 -36.33
C LEU A 458 19.09 12.90 -35.62
N ALA A 459 19.91 13.65 -34.88
CA ALA A 459 19.49 14.91 -34.26
C ALA A 459 19.02 15.93 -35.31
N ALA A 460 19.75 16.09 -36.42
CA ALA A 460 19.36 16.99 -37.51
C ALA A 460 18.01 16.58 -38.14
N LYS A 461 17.84 15.31 -38.53
CA LYS A 461 16.59 14.83 -39.14
C LYS A 461 15.39 14.81 -38.19
N SER A 462 15.62 14.81 -36.88
CA SER A 462 14.56 14.94 -35.88
C SER A 462 13.96 16.36 -35.79
N GLN A 463 14.70 17.39 -36.24
CA GLN A 463 14.39 18.82 -36.05
C GLN A 463 14.20 19.27 -34.58
N CYS A 464 14.42 18.38 -33.61
CA CYS A 464 14.38 18.67 -32.19
C CYS A 464 15.60 19.50 -31.80
N LYS A 465 15.38 20.72 -31.30
CA LYS A 465 16.43 21.63 -30.80
C LYS A 465 16.61 21.59 -29.28
N LYS A 466 15.69 20.93 -28.57
CA LYS A 466 15.67 20.81 -27.12
C LYS A 466 15.05 19.48 -26.72
N GLY A 467 15.85 18.57 -26.17
CA GLY A 467 15.45 17.19 -25.94
C GLY A 467 16.63 16.32 -25.53
N THR A 468 16.46 14.99 -25.60
CA THR A 468 17.56 14.04 -25.38
C THR A 468 17.85 13.19 -26.60
N LEU A 469 19.11 12.78 -26.71
CA LEU A 469 19.58 11.80 -27.68
C LEU A 469 20.02 10.55 -26.92
N ARG A 470 19.15 9.55 -26.85
CA ARG A 470 19.38 8.29 -26.13
C ARG A 470 19.75 7.19 -27.12
N TYR A 471 20.76 6.39 -26.81
CA TYR A 471 21.27 5.39 -27.74
C TYR A 471 21.79 4.14 -27.03
N TRP A 472 21.65 3.01 -27.72
CA TRP A 472 21.87 1.66 -27.22
C TRP A 472 22.79 0.88 -28.15
N LEU A 473 23.60 0.00 -27.57
CA LEU A 473 24.34 -1.04 -28.27
C LEU A 473 23.99 -2.39 -27.67
N SER A 474 23.49 -3.29 -28.50
CA SER A 474 23.13 -4.66 -28.17
C SER A 474 24.12 -5.65 -28.79
N SER A 475 24.22 -6.85 -28.21
CA SER A 475 24.76 -8.04 -28.89
C SER A 475 24.05 -8.37 -30.20
N GLY A 476 22.79 -7.93 -30.36
CA GLY A 476 22.02 -7.97 -31.61
C GLY A 476 21.00 -9.11 -31.68
N PRO A 477 20.28 -9.24 -32.81
CA PRO A 477 19.37 -10.35 -33.11
C PRO A 477 20.11 -11.67 -33.29
N GLY A 478 19.49 -12.78 -32.85
CA GLY A 478 20.08 -14.11 -32.84
C GLY A 478 19.07 -15.21 -32.56
N ASP A 479 19.27 -15.95 -31.47
CA ASP A 479 18.30 -16.92 -30.96
C ASP A 479 17.90 -16.60 -29.51
N PHE A 480 17.01 -17.43 -28.94
CA PHE A 480 16.54 -17.27 -27.56
C PHE A 480 17.37 -18.05 -26.53
N LEU A 481 18.62 -18.46 -26.83
CA LEU A 481 19.49 -19.11 -25.86
C LEU A 481 20.10 -18.09 -24.88
N LEU A 482 21.00 -18.54 -24.01
CA LEU A 482 21.68 -17.66 -23.03
C LEU A 482 22.94 -17.00 -23.60
N THR A 483 23.60 -17.65 -24.55
CA THR A 483 24.87 -17.19 -25.13
C THR A 483 24.60 -16.37 -26.40
N PRO A 484 25.26 -15.22 -26.61
CA PRO A 484 25.12 -14.43 -27.83
C PRO A 484 25.82 -15.06 -29.04
N ALA A 485 26.18 -16.36 -28.99
CA ALA A 485 26.91 -17.03 -30.07
C ALA A 485 26.13 -17.09 -31.40
N ALA A 486 24.80 -17.08 -31.35
CA ALA A 486 23.93 -16.96 -32.52
C ALA A 486 23.74 -15.50 -33.01
N CYS A 487 24.18 -14.50 -32.23
CA CYS A 487 24.07 -13.10 -32.62
C CYS A 487 25.13 -12.78 -33.68
N SER A 488 24.73 -12.82 -34.96
CA SER A 488 25.67 -12.66 -36.10
C SER A 488 26.35 -11.29 -36.17
N LYS A 489 25.70 -10.25 -35.64
CA LYS A 489 26.22 -8.88 -35.58
C LYS A 489 25.51 -8.08 -34.49
N SER A 490 26.28 -7.28 -33.75
CA SER A 490 25.77 -6.30 -32.80
C SER A 490 24.91 -5.22 -33.46
N ALA A 491 23.90 -4.77 -32.71
CA ALA A 491 22.94 -3.78 -33.18
C ALA A 491 23.10 -2.45 -32.41
N PHE A 492 23.11 -1.35 -33.15
CA PHE A 492 23.12 0.01 -32.62
C PHE A 492 21.78 0.70 -32.91
N TYR A 493 21.15 1.22 -31.86
CA TYR A 493 19.88 1.93 -31.92
C TYR A 493 20.05 3.31 -31.29
N ALA A 494 19.35 4.31 -31.81
CA ALA A 494 19.32 5.63 -31.20
C ALA A 494 17.95 6.27 -31.38
N VAL A 495 17.49 7.06 -30.42
CA VAL A 495 16.20 7.75 -30.43
C VAL A 495 16.43 9.18 -29.97
N VAL A 496 15.88 10.14 -30.70
CA VAL A 496 15.68 11.50 -30.18
C VAL A 496 14.35 11.53 -29.44
N ILE A 497 14.36 12.10 -28.24
CA ILE A 497 13.19 12.32 -27.43
C ILE A 497 13.00 13.84 -27.29
N ASP A 498 11.84 14.34 -27.70
CA ASP A 498 11.41 15.72 -27.52
C ASP A 498 10.98 15.90 -26.05
N GLU A 499 11.82 16.58 -25.28
CA GLU A 499 11.69 16.76 -23.84
C GLU A 499 12.11 18.19 -23.47
N ASN A 500 11.23 18.91 -22.77
CA ASN A 500 11.52 20.27 -22.29
C ASN A 500 12.20 20.22 -20.92
N PHE A 501 13.49 20.57 -20.89
CA PHE A 501 14.24 20.76 -19.64
C PHE A 501 14.29 22.24 -19.22
N SER A 502 14.30 22.46 -17.91
CA SER A 502 14.62 23.74 -17.28
C SER A 502 15.46 23.47 -16.04
N GLN A 503 16.28 24.44 -15.65
CA GLN A 503 16.97 24.41 -14.37
C GLN A 503 15.93 24.25 -13.23
N CYS A 504 16.05 23.20 -12.42
CA CYS A 504 15.20 23.04 -11.25
C CYS A 504 15.71 23.95 -10.12
N LYS A 505 14.79 24.66 -9.45
CA LYS A 505 15.08 25.53 -8.30
C LYS A 505 14.37 25.09 -7.02
N GLU A 506 13.58 24.02 -7.11
CA GLU A 506 12.81 23.45 -6.00
C GLU A 506 13.54 22.24 -5.44
N GLY A 507 13.48 22.08 -4.11
CA GLY A 507 14.10 20.97 -3.41
C GLY A 507 13.18 19.75 -3.34
N VAL A 508 13.76 18.55 -3.41
CA VAL A 508 13.01 17.29 -3.31
C VAL A 508 13.28 16.52 -2.02
N LYS A 509 12.32 15.65 -1.66
CA LYS A 509 12.48 14.58 -0.66
C LYS A 509 13.11 13.34 -1.31
N VAL A 510 14.00 12.68 -0.59
CA VAL A 510 14.58 11.37 -0.94
C VAL A 510 14.46 10.37 0.20
N ILE A 511 14.69 9.09 -0.09
CA ILE A 511 14.79 8.02 0.90
C ILE A 511 16.05 7.17 0.73
N THR A 512 16.45 6.45 1.77
CA THR A 512 17.43 5.36 1.64
C THR A 512 16.76 4.16 0.96
N SER A 513 17.39 3.58 -0.07
CA SER A 513 16.84 2.43 -0.80
C SER A 513 16.91 1.14 0.02
N ASN A 514 15.79 0.43 0.10
CA ASN A 514 15.74 -0.96 0.60
C ASN A 514 16.00 -2.00 -0.51
N ILE A 515 15.91 -1.60 -1.78
CA ILE A 515 16.26 -2.43 -2.93
C ILE A 515 17.79 -2.53 -3.02
N PRO A 516 18.38 -3.73 -3.16
CA PRO A 516 19.83 -3.89 -3.33
C PRO A 516 20.38 -3.16 -4.56
N MET A 517 21.54 -2.53 -4.41
CA MET A 517 22.29 -1.99 -5.54
C MET A 517 22.79 -3.11 -6.46
N LYS A 518 23.07 -2.78 -7.72
CA LYS A 518 23.82 -3.66 -8.62
C LYS A 518 25.24 -3.86 -8.09
N SER A 519 25.81 -5.05 -8.30
CA SER A 519 27.24 -5.26 -8.03
C SER A 519 28.11 -4.35 -8.92
N THR A 520 29.30 -4.00 -8.43
CA THR A 520 30.27 -3.06 -9.02
C THR A 520 30.45 -3.19 -10.53
N LEU A 521 30.49 -4.41 -11.08
CA LEU A 521 30.64 -4.64 -12.52
C LEU A 521 29.47 -4.06 -13.34
N PHE A 522 28.25 -4.17 -12.82
CA PHE A 522 27.03 -3.67 -13.45
C PHE A 522 26.68 -2.23 -13.03
N ALA A 523 27.14 -1.76 -11.87
CA ALA A 523 26.97 -0.36 -11.46
C ALA A 523 27.90 0.58 -12.26
N THR A 524 29.18 0.22 -12.38
CA THR A 524 30.20 1.02 -13.13
C THR A 524 30.07 0.94 -14.66
N MET A 525 28.93 0.49 -15.19
CA MET A 525 28.65 0.26 -16.60
C MET A 525 27.22 0.72 -16.90
N LYS A 526 27.03 1.64 -17.85
CA LYS A 526 25.67 2.11 -18.20
C LYS A 526 24.96 1.07 -19.08
N ASN A 527 24.25 0.15 -18.44
CA ASN A 527 23.65 -1.04 -19.07
C ASN A 527 22.13 -1.10 -18.89
N VAL A 528 21.43 -1.91 -19.69
CA VAL A 528 19.96 -1.96 -19.72
C VAL A 528 19.30 -2.72 -18.56
N ASN A 529 20.06 -3.35 -17.66
CA ASN A 529 19.51 -4.12 -16.54
C ASN A 529 19.02 -3.16 -15.44
N TYR A 530 17.89 -2.51 -15.67
CA TYR A 530 17.36 -1.42 -14.86
C TYR A 530 16.27 -1.84 -13.86
N LEU A 531 15.95 -3.13 -13.74
CA LEU A 531 14.95 -3.61 -12.77
C LEU A 531 15.21 -3.12 -11.32
N PRO A 532 16.45 -3.17 -10.77
CA PRO A 532 16.72 -2.59 -9.44
C PRO A 532 16.45 -1.09 -9.38
N ASN A 533 16.76 -0.34 -10.44
CA ASN A 533 16.53 1.10 -10.55
C ASN A 533 15.04 1.44 -10.59
N VAL A 534 14.24 0.64 -11.31
CA VAL A 534 12.78 0.79 -11.38
C VAL A 534 12.16 0.53 -10.01
N LEU A 535 12.51 -0.59 -9.36
CA LEU A 535 12.01 -0.91 -8.02
C LEU A 535 12.41 0.17 -7.00
N ALA A 536 13.68 0.59 -6.98
CA ALA A 536 14.17 1.61 -6.06
C ALA A 536 13.52 3.00 -6.30
N LYS A 537 13.05 3.27 -7.52
CA LYS A 537 12.26 4.47 -7.85
C LYS A 537 10.80 4.34 -7.39
N MET A 538 10.17 3.18 -7.60
CA MET A 538 8.80 2.89 -7.13
C MET A 538 8.71 2.95 -5.60
N ASP A 539 9.63 2.32 -4.88
CA ASP A 539 9.71 2.36 -3.40
C ASP A 539 9.77 3.81 -2.85
N ALA A 540 10.35 4.75 -3.61
CA ALA A 540 10.39 6.16 -3.24
C ALA A 540 9.07 6.88 -3.56
N GLU A 541 8.46 6.59 -4.71
CA GLU A 541 7.18 7.16 -5.12
C GLU A 541 6.04 6.74 -4.17
N ASP A 542 6.03 5.49 -3.70
CA ASP A 542 5.06 4.96 -2.72
C ASP A 542 5.04 5.73 -1.38
N VAL A 543 6.12 6.45 -1.04
CA VAL A 543 6.22 7.29 0.17
C VAL A 543 6.34 8.79 -0.12
N GLY A 544 5.98 9.20 -1.35
CA GLY A 544 5.97 10.60 -1.79
C GLY A 544 7.36 11.24 -1.92
N ALA A 545 8.42 10.44 -2.07
CA ALA A 545 9.77 10.91 -2.34
C ALA A 545 10.06 10.93 -3.85
N PHE A 546 10.97 11.80 -4.28
CA PHE A 546 11.35 11.92 -5.69
C PHE A 546 12.12 10.70 -6.19
N ALA A 547 13.08 10.21 -5.39
CA ALA A 547 13.86 9.02 -5.67
C ALA A 547 14.51 8.50 -4.37
N SER A 548 15.12 7.33 -4.46
CA SER A 548 15.93 6.76 -3.39
C SER A 548 17.43 6.95 -3.63
N ILE A 549 18.22 6.59 -2.63
CA ILE A 549 19.69 6.61 -2.66
C ILE A 549 20.20 5.27 -2.14
N TRP A 550 21.10 4.65 -2.90
CA TRP A 550 21.77 3.43 -2.45
C TRP A 550 22.91 3.73 -1.49
N VAL A 551 23.03 2.83 -0.52
CA VAL A 551 24.21 2.62 0.32
C VAL A 551 24.82 1.29 -0.13
N ASP A 552 26.14 1.23 -0.25
CA ASP A 552 26.85 0.01 -0.62
C ASP A 552 26.95 -1.00 0.54
N GLU A 553 27.48 -2.19 0.27
CA GLU A 553 27.65 -3.26 1.26
C GLU A 553 28.63 -2.91 2.41
N GLU A 554 29.42 -1.84 2.25
CA GLU A 554 30.38 -1.35 3.25
C GLU A 554 29.82 -0.18 4.10
N GLY A 555 28.61 0.31 3.78
CA GLY A 555 27.93 1.39 4.50
C GLY A 555 28.17 2.80 3.95
N TYR A 556 28.77 2.91 2.76
CA TYR A 556 29.04 4.19 2.09
C TYR A 556 27.96 4.56 1.07
N ILE A 557 27.74 5.85 0.87
CA ILE A 557 26.81 6.36 -0.14
C ILE A 557 27.30 6.02 -1.55
N ALA A 558 26.38 5.52 -2.36
CA ALA A 558 26.62 5.17 -3.76
C ALA A 558 25.96 6.19 -4.71
N GLU A 559 24.86 5.82 -5.36
CA GLU A 559 24.13 6.65 -6.34
C GLU A 559 22.61 6.48 -6.18
N GLY A 560 21.82 7.30 -6.88
CA GLY A 560 20.39 7.10 -7.03
C GLY A 560 20.04 6.27 -8.28
N PRO A 561 18.76 5.91 -8.48
CA PRO A 561 18.30 5.07 -9.60
C PRO A 561 18.77 5.47 -11.01
N ASN A 562 19.07 6.74 -11.27
CA ASN A 562 19.45 7.23 -12.60
C ASN A 562 20.38 8.44 -12.56
N VAL A 563 20.97 8.73 -11.40
CA VAL A 563 21.62 9.99 -11.03
C VAL A 563 22.72 9.74 -10.00
N ASN A 564 23.83 10.46 -10.10
CA ASN A 564 24.82 10.53 -9.01
C ASN A 564 24.29 11.47 -7.90
N VAL A 565 24.97 11.49 -6.76
CA VAL A 565 24.69 12.41 -5.65
C VAL A 565 25.92 13.25 -5.33
N ALA A 566 25.71 14.46 -4.82
CA ALA A 566 26.77 15.34 -4.35
C ALA A 566 26.34 16.05 -3.06
N PHE A 567 27.34 16.40 -2.25
CA PHE A 567 27.19 16.90 -0.88
C PHE A 567 28.06 18.14 -0.67
N ILE A 568 27.58 19.06 0.15
CA ILE A 568 28.35 20.22 0.61
C ILE A 568 28.46 20.16 2.12
N THR A 569 29.67 20.18 2.65
CA THR A 569 29.92 20.17 4.11
C THR A 569 29.65 21.53 4.75
N HIS A 570 29.51 21.57 6.07
CA HIS A 570 29.45 22.85 6.81
C HIS A 570 30.72 23.70 6.62
N GLU A 571 31.86 23.07 6.33
CA GLU A 571 33.12 23.73 5.98
C GLU A 571 33.13 24.32 4.56
N LYS A 572 32.09 24.06 3.75
CA LYS A 572 31.95 24.41 2.32
C LYS A 572 32.89 23.64 1.38
N GLU A 573 33.10 22.35 1.63
CA GLU A 573 33.70 21.44 0.65
C GLU A 573 32.62 20.73 -0.16
N LEU A 574 32.78 20.67 -1.49
CA LEU A 574 31.97 19.82 -2.37
C LEU A 574 32.55 18.40 -2.41
N ILE A 575 31.73 17.40 -2.09
CA ILE A 575 32.11 15.99 -2.08
C ILE A 575 31.15 15.19 -2.96
N LEU A 576 31.70 14.35 -3.83
CA LEU A 576 30.98 13.32 -4.58
C LEU A 576 31.49 11.92 -4.18
N PRO A 577 30.64 10.87 -4.12
CA PRO A 577 31.12 9.50 -3.91
C PRO A 577 32.11 9.02 -4.97
N SER A 578 32.97 8.08 -4.58
CA SER A 578 34.02 7.51 -5.44
C SER A 578 33.45 6.69 -6.60
N PHE A 579 33.88 6.94 -7.84
CA PHE A 579 33.35 6.28 -9.04
C PHE A 579 33.80 4.82 -9.24
N ASP A 580 34.50 4.22 -8.28
CA ASP A 580 34.97 2.82 -8.34
C ASP A 580 33.84 1.81 -8.19
N LYS A 581 32.76 2.19 -7.49
CA LYS A 581 31.59 1.33 -7.21
C LYS A 581 30.32 1.73 -7.97
N ILE A 582 30.27 2.94 -8.53
CA ILE A 582 29.07 3.55 -9.14
C ILE A 582 29.33 4.00 -10.57
N LEU A 583 28.31 4.55 -11.26
CA LEU A 583 28.51 5.07 -12.60
C LEU A 583 29.32 6.37 -12.56
N SER A 584 30.38 6.46 -13.37
CA SER A 584 31.04 7.73 -13.71
C SER A 584 30.09 8.60 -14.56
N GLY A 585 29.31 9.45 -13.89
CA GLY A 585 28.42 10.42 -14.52
C GLY A 585 29.18 11.46 -15.33
N CYS A 586 28.84 11.67 -16.60
CA CYS A 586 29.42 12.77 -17.40
C CYS A 586 29.19 14.13 -16.71
N THR A 587 27.94 14.44 -16.36
CA THR A 587 27.59 15.64 -15.57
C THR A 587 28.35 15.72 -14.23
N ALA A 588 28.56 14.58 -13.54
CA ALA A 588 29.26 14.54 -12.27
C ALA A 588 30.76 14.83 -12.41
N LEU A 589 31.40 14.30 -13.47
CA LEU A 589 32.78 14.63 -13.83
C LEU A 589 32.89 16.10 -14.27
N ARG A 590 31.95 16.59 -15.08
CA ARG A 590 31.91 17.98 -15.54
C ARG A 590 31.68 18.97 -14.39
N LEU A 591 30.89 18.58 -13.40
CA LEU A 591 30.71 19.33 -12.15
C LEU A 591 32.03 19.44 -11.37
N LEU A 592 32.80 18.36 -11.26
CA LEU A 592 34.13 18.37 -10.63
C LEU A 592 35.14 19.25 -11.39
N GLU A 593 35.02 19.37 -12.72
CA GLU A 593 35.83 20.29 -13.54
C GLU A 593 35.42 21.77 -13.39
N LEU A 594 34.14 22.06 -13.18
CA LEU A 594 33.60 23.42 -13.11
C LEU A 594 33.60 24.03 -11.70
N ALA A 595 33.37 23.20 -10.67
CA ALA A 595 33.27 23.63 -9.27
C ALA A 595 34.53 24.35 -8.71
N PRO A 596 35.77 24.10 -9.16
CA PRO A 596 36.94 24.89 -8.76
C PRO A 596 36.80 26.40 -8.99
N LYS A 597 35.99 26.84 -9.96
CA LYS A 597 35.65 28.27 -10.16
C LYS A 597 34.99 28.89 -8.92
N LEU A 598 34.18 28.12 -8.17
CA LEU A 598 33.59 28.59 -6.90
C LEU A 598 34.61 28.61 -5.76
N VAL A 599 35.69 27.83 -5.84
CA VAL A 599 36.81 27.89 -4.89
C VAL A 599 37.64 29.15 -5.14
N GLU A 600 37.92 29.48 -6.40
CA GLU A 600 38.58 30.73 -6.80
C GLU A 600 37.77 31.98 -6.36
N GLN A 601 36.44 31.89 -6.41
CA GLN A 601 35.53 32.93 -5.89
C GLN A 601 35.39 32.95 -4.35
N GLY A 602 36.03 32.04 -3.63
CA GLY A 602 35.91 31.91 -2.17
C GLY A 602 34.54 31.45 -1.66
N ARG A 603 33.68 30.93 -2.55
CA ARG A 603 32.34 30.40 -2.19
C ARG A 603 32.42 28.96 -1.69
N LEU A 604 33.27 28.14 -2.31
CA LEU A 604 33.69 26.82 -1.80
C LEU A 604 35.12 26.92 -1.23
N LYS A 605 35.49 25.97 -0.35
CA LYS A 605 36.88 25.79 0.11
C LYS A 605 37.64 24.69 -0.63
N GLY A 606 36.94 23.73 -1.20
CA GLY A 606 37.53 22.58 -1.87
C GLY A 606 36.50 21.75 -2.63
N VAL A 607 37.00 20.90 -3.52
CA VAL A 607 36.24 19.97 -4.35
C VAL A 607 36.99 18.64 -4.36
N ARG A 608 36.31 17.53 -4.06
CA ARG A 608 36.91 16.20 -4.06
C ARG A 608 35.90 15.09 -4.33
N THR A 609 36.40 13.93 -4.74
CA THR A 609 35.67 12.67 -4.53
C THR A 609 36.05 12.05 -3.20
N GLY A 610 35.20 11.18 -2.66
CA GLY A 610 35.54 10.34 -1.52
C GLY A 610 34.32 9.65 -0.93
N ASP A 611 34.58 8.58 -0.18
CA ASP A 611 33.53 7.80 0.45
C ASP A 611 32.93 8.57 1.63
N LEU A 612 31.61 8.49 1.78
CA LEU A 612 30.82 9.14 2.83
C LEU A 612 29.92 8.09 3.46
N THR A 613 29.92 7.98 4.78
CA THR A 613 28.93 7.15 5.49
C THR A 613 27.54 7.79 5.43
N LEU A 614 26.50 6.98 5.68
CA LEU A 614 25.12 7.47 5.74
C LEU A 614 24.91 8.57 6.79
N GLU A 615 25.66 8.55 7.90
CA GLU A 615 25.58 9.58 8.95
C GLU A 615 26.23 10.90 8.49
N GLU A 616 27.41 10.86 7.88
CA GLU A 616 28.10 12.04 7.34
C GLU A 616 27.29 12.69 6.21
N ALA A 617 26.74 11.87 5.31
CA ALA A 617 25.96 12.34 4.16
C ALA A 617 24.64 13.02 4.58
N LYS A 618 23.96 12.50 5.62
CA LYS A 618 22.78 13.14 6.22
C LYS A 618 23.11 14.35 7.09
N GLY A 619 24.36 14.46 7.55
CA GLY A 619 24.91 15.63 8.23
C GLY A 619 25.47 16.71 7.30
N ALA A 620 25.23 16.62 5.98
CA ALA A 620 25.65 17.65 5.03
C ALA A 620 24.87 18.96 5.21
N ALA A 621 25.51 20.08 4.87
CA ALA A 621 24.89 21.40 4.86
C ALA A 621 23.96 21.58 3.65
N GLU A 622 24.34 21.05 2.50
CA GLU A 622 23.51 21.02 1.30
C GLU A 622 23.71 19.69 0.55
N MET A 623 22.70 19.26 -0.22
CA MET A 623 22.72 18.01 -0.96
C MET A 623 21.99 18.13 -2.30
N MET A 624 22.40 17.35 -3.29
CA MET A 624 21.82 17.36 -4.63
C MET A 624 21.98 16.03 -5.37
N TYR A 625 21.05 15.72 -6.28
CA TYR A 625 21.29 14.78 -7.37
C TYR A 625 22.01 15.48 -8.53
N VAL A 626 22.89 14.75 -9.20
CA VAL A 626 23.64 15.18 -10.39
C VAL A 626 23.38 14.19 -11.52
N GLY A 627 22.83 14.65 -12.65
CA GLY A 627 22.43 13.77 -13.76
C GLY A 627 22.44 14.49 -15.10
N SER A 628 22.22 13.77 -16.21
CA SER A 628 22.20 14.44 -17.53
C SER A 628 20.89 15.20 -17.73
N THR A 629 19.75 14.51 -17.68
CA THR A 629 18.41 15.12 -17.88
C THR A 629 17.97 16.09 -16.79
N LEU A 630 18.58 15.99 -15.61
CA LEU A 630 18.42 16.92 -14.49
C LEU A 630 19.85 17.27 -14.02
N PRO A 631 20.46 18.33 -14.60
CA PRO A 631 21.87 18.67 -14.36
C PRO A 631 22.23 18.72 -12.87
N LEU A 632 21.43 19.47 -12.11
CA LEU A 632 21.40 19.49 -10.66
C LEU A 632 19.95 19.57 -10.18
N LEU A 633 19.62 18.78 -9.16
CA LEU A 633 18.33 18.79 -8.47
C LEU A 633 18.58 18.84 -6.94
N PRO A 634 18.24 19.94 -6.25
CA PRO A 634 18.47 20.08 -4.82
C PRO A 634 17.69 19.04 -4.00
N ILE A 635 18.30 18.51 -2.94
CA ILE A 635 17.69 17.59 -1.98
C ILE A 635 17.64 18.29 -0.63
N ILE A 636 16.43 18.40 -0.08
CA ILE A 636 16.16 19.15 1.16
C ILE A 636 15.68 18.27 2.31
N ILE A 637 15.21 17.05 2.02
CA ILE A 637 14.74 16.07 3.02
C ILE A 637 15.26 14.69 2.63
N TRP A 638 15.83 13.95 3.57
CA TRP A 638 16.21 12.53 3.43
C TRP A 638 15.67 11.73 4.61
N ASP A 639 14.85 10.69 4.35
CA ASP A 639 14.22 9.85 5.38
C ASP A 639 13.47 10.68 6.43
N ASP A 640 12.65 11.62 5.94
CA ASP A 640 11.83 12.56 6.73
C ASP A 640 12.62 13.46 7.70
N LYS A 641 13.94 13.59 7.51
CA LYS A 641 14.79 14.56 8.18
C LYS A 641 15.29 15.63 7.20
N PRO A 642 15.36 16.91 7.60
CA PRO A 642 15.93 17.95 6.75
C PRO A 642 17.43 17.72 6.53
N ILE A 643 17.90 18.08 5.33
CA ILE A 643 19.33 18.32 5.05
C ILE A 643 19.60 19.79 5.36
N GLY A 644 20.69 20.09 6.06
CA GLY A 644 21.00 21.46 6.50
C GLY A 644 19.88 22.08 7.33
N ASP A 645 19.31 23.17 6.82
CA ASP A 645 18.16 23.88 7.41
C ASP A 645 16.80 23.47 6.80
N GLY A 646 16.79 22.54 5.83
CA GLY A 646 15.60 22.10 5.09
C GLY A 646 15.25 23.00 3.89
N ASN A 647 16.07 23.99 3.54
CA ASN A 647 15.87 24.85 2.37
C ASN A 647 16.84 24.50 1.23
N VAL A 648 16.55 25.02 0.02
CA VAL A 648 17.46 24.90 -1.12
C VAL A 648 18.69 25.78 -0.88
N GLY A 649 19.86 25.16 -0.81
CA GLY A 649 21.11 25.82 -0.48
C GLY A 649 21.70 26.69 -1.60
N GLU A 650 22.42 27.74 -1.21
CA GLU A 650 22.98 28.75 -2.13
C GLU A 650 24.10 28.19 -3.00
N LEU A 651 24.93 27.29 -2.47
CA LEU A 651 26.05 26.72 -3.22
C LEU A 651 25.58 25.65 -4.22
N THR A 652 24.53 24.91 -3.89
CA THR A 652 23.80 24.01 -4.80
C THR A 652 23.27 24.78 -6.00
N MET A 653 22.67 25.95 -5.77
CA MET A 653 22.21 26.81 -6.87
C MET A 653 23.36 27.40 -7.67
N ALA A 654 24.46 27.82 -7.02
CA ALA A 654 25.66 28.29 -7.71
C ALA A 654 26.29 27.23 -8.64
N LEU A 655 26.32 25.97 -8.21
CA LEU A 655 26.76 24.85 -9.02
C LEU A 655 25.78 24.56 -10.16
N SER A 656 24.47 24.73 -9.91
CA SER A 656 23.41 24.58 -10.91
C SER A 656 23.52 25.64 -12.01
N ASP A 657 23.78 26.89 -11.63
CA ASP A 657 24.03 27.99 -12.56
C ASP A 657 25.29 27.71 -13.41
N LEU A 658 26.41 27.29 -12.80
CA LEU A 658 27.64 26.94 -13.54
C LEU A 658 27.46 25.83 -14.57
N LEU A 659 26.75 24.75 -14.24
CA LEU A 659 26.46 23.68 -15.20
C LEU A 659 25.52 24.17 -16.32
N TRP A 660 24.49 24.95 -15.97
CA TRP A 660 23.54 25.47 -16.95
C TRP A 660 24.20 26.46 -17.92
N GLU A 661 25.07 27.35 -17.43
CA GLU A 661 25.88 28.25 -18.23
C GLU A 661 26.84 27.48 -19.16
N ASP A 662 27.46 26.38 -18.70
CA ASP A 662 28.33 25.56 -19.55
C ASP A 662 27.54 24.81 -20.64
N MET A 663 26.30 24.40 -20.37
CA MET A 663 25.41 23.79 -21.37
C MET A 663 24.89 24.79 -22.42
N VAL A 664 24.61 26.04 -22.03
CA VAL A 664 24.04 27.10 -22.90
C VAL A 664 25.10 27.93 -23.61
N ALA A 665 26.25 28.16 -22.97
CA ALA A 665 27.28 29.11 -23.42
C ALA A 665 28.72 28.57 -23.26
N GLY A 666 28.90 27.32 -22.84
CA GLY A 666 30.21 26.68 -22.75
C GLY A 666 30.91 26.49 -24.11
N PRO A 667 32.17 26.02 -24.09
CA PRO A 667 33.03 25.97 -25.27
C PRO A 667 32.54 24.95 -26.32
N GLU A 668 32.86 25.21 -27.59
CA GLU A 668 32.51 24.33 -28.73
C GLU A 668 33.07 22.91 -28.61
N THR A 669 34.12 22.71 -27.80
CA THR A 669 34.68 21.38 -27.49
C THR A 669 33.72 20.51 -26.66
N GLN A 670 32.77 21.13 -25.93
CA GLN A 670 31.73 20.45 -25.17
C GLN A 670 30.34 20.55 -25.83
N ARG A 671 30.16 21.46 -26.78
CA ARG A 671 28.85 21.74 -27.42
C ARG A 671 28.96 21.57 -28.93
N PHE A 672 28.45 20.45 -29.43
CA PHE A 672 28.52 20.10 -30.85
C PHE A 672 27.30 20.65 -31.61
N PRO A 673 27.45 21.61 -32.54
CA PRO A 673 26.33 22.17 -33.29
C PRO A 673 25.70 21.10 -34.19
N VAL A 674 24.36 21.04 -34.21
CA VAL A 674 23.60 20.15 -35.08
C VAL A 674 23.21 20.89 -36.37
N PRO A 675 23.59 20.39 -37.56
CA PRO A 675 23.26 21.02 -38.84
C PRO A 675 21.83 20.65 -39.27
N TYR A 676 20.84 21.37 -38.75
CA TYR A 676 19.41 21.12 -39.03
C TYR A 676 18.96 21.36 -40.47
N ASP A 677 19.76 22.07 -41.27
CA ASP A 677 19.44 22.42 -42.66
C ASP A 677 19.81 21.33 -43.70
N LEU A 678 20.26 20.14 -43.24
CA LEU A 678 20.63 18.97 -44.06
C LEU A 678 19.49 17.98 -44.30
#